data_AF-A0A2U1S6H7-F1
#
_entry.id   AF-A0A2U1S6H7-F1
#
_cell.length_a   1.000
_cell.length_b   1.000
_cell.length_c   1.000
_cell.angle_alpha   90.00
_cell.angle_beta   90.00
_cell.angle_gamma   90.00
#
_symmetry.space_group_name_H-M   'P 1'
#
loop_
_entity.id
_entity.type
_entity.pdbx_description
1 polymer ?
#
loop_
_entity_poly.entity_id
_entity_poly.type
_entity_poly.pdbx_seq_one_letter_code
_entity_poly.pdbx_strand_id
1 'polypeptide(L)'
;MDYFERLEKETHHLYEIANKARSKGLDVNLETEVPLAKDLAERVEGLVGPEGVANRIKELEKDIDRESVAFEIAAEIASGKFELTGEKANYDREQRCDQGLRTALAILTEGVVAAPLEGISQVKIKKNFDSSEYIAVYFAGPIRSAGGTAAALAVLLGDKIKEAIGINDFKPIEDEVERYVEEVELYESEVTNLQYSPTPEEVRFAANHIPVEVTGEPTDQVEVSHRDLERVETNNIRGGALLAMIEGVVQKSKKILKISKKLKLQNWDWLSEYSKPKTDDSSDDSSSSDIVTEPKYIQDIIGGRPVLGYPSEKGGFRLRYGRSRNTGLAAMGVHPATMTLLDFLAVGTQLKIEHPGKGNCVVPVDSIEGPIVKLKNGDVVKIKTIKEAKECKGKLSEILFLGDMLVAFGEFLRNNQPLLESGWCEEWWIGTLVESENFNKETNTLDLNKLEQGDLTASEAFELSEKYNIALHPEYTYCYHDVTIRDLNSLIELILKHKEEYDPEKGLELPLSYQKRVLEILGVPHIVRENKIIIDKDHSYSLINTLKTKLPPLKDTMEAVNRVSSIKIKKKAPVYIGTRVGRPEKSKERLMRPAPHVLFPIGNNGGSRRLVATAAKKGSIKIDMARRICTNPDCKLTSQNSICPYCGAPTEIGKAGIKSINLSSMLKKASDHVNIRKVDEMKGVVGMISESKLPEPLEKGILRAKNEVFTFKDATIRHDSTDLPLTHFIPKEVGVTVEKLLEMGYEHDCYGQPIESEDQIIELRVQDVVISENCANYLVNVANFIDDELVKLYEMDSFYNVKEKSDLIGHLIAGLAPHTSAGVLGRIVGFTKALCCYAHPYFHSAKRRNCDSDEDSVMLLLDALINFSKNYLPNTRGGSMDAPLVLSSRIDPEEIDDESHNLDIFERFPVEFYEKTKDPLKPAEVLDLVDNVGNHLGTPEQYEGLMFSHHTSSIHAGPTVCLYKRLPSMKEKVDAQIELAELIRAVDQRGVVEKVLSSHFLPDIMGNSRAFSKQKVRCTKCGSKYRRIPLSGKCKCGGNLILSVSKGSVTKYLDISQELVNRYPVSPYLKQRLEIQEYGINSLFESDKSKQSSLDVFF
;
A
#
# COMPACT_ATOMS: atom_id res chain seq x y z
N MET A 1 11.72 -4.07 -34.25
CA MET A 1 10.38 -3.70 -33.74
C MET A 1 10.58 -3.39 -32.29
N ASP A 2 10.41 -2.12 -31.95
CA ASP A 2 10.63 -1.57 -30.62
C ASP A 2 9.70 -2.25 -29.59
N TYR A 3 10.09 -2.25 -28.31
CA TYR A 3 9.36 -2.95 -27.24
C TYR A 3 7.88 -2.50 -27.16
N PHE A 4 7.64 -1.19 -27.21
CA PHE A 4 6.28 -0.64 -27.17
C PHE A 4 5.48 -0.96 -28.44
N GLU A 5 6.12 -0.96 -29.63
CA GLU A 5 5.46 -1.33 -30.89
C GLU A 5 4.92 -2.77 -30.85
N ARG A 6 5.65 -3.70 -30.23
CA ARG A 6 5.20 -5.09 -30.06
C ARG A 6 3.96 -5.16 -29.16
N LEU A 7 4.00 -4.49 -28.00
CA LEU A 7 2.87 -4.43 -27.07
C LEU A 7 1.64 -3.77 -27.69
N GLU A 8 1.81 -2.67 -28.44
CA GLU A 8 0.72 -2.00 -29.14
C GLU A 8 0.08 -2.93 -30.19
N LYS A 9 0.89 -3.64 -30.98
CA LYS A 9 0.40 -4.58 -31.99
C LYS A 9 -0.42 -5.71 -31.37
N GLU A 10 0.07 -6.31 -30.29
CA GLU A 10 -0.65 -7.37 -29.57
C GLU A 10 -1.93 -6.84 -28.91
N THR A 11 -1.89 -5.63 -28.35
CA THR A 11 -3.06 -4.96 -27.79
C THR A 11 -4.13 -4.74 -28.85
N HIS A 12 -3.77 -4.19 -30.02
CA HIS A 12 -4.72 -4.01 -31.12
C HIS A 12 -5.34 -5.32 -31.58
N HIS A 13 -4.57 -6.40 -31.66
CA HIS A 13 -5.09 -7.73 -31.99
C HIS A 13 -6.14 -8.23 -30.99
N LEU A 14 -5.93 -8.01 -29.69
CA LEU A 14 -6.91 -8.35 -28.65
C LEU A 14 -8.18 -7.49 -28.74
N TYR A 15 -8.05 -6.20 -29.06
CA TYR A 15 -9.18 -5.32 -29.33
C TYR A 15 -10.00 -5.79 -30.55
N GLU A 16 -9.35 -6.26 -31.62
CA GLU A 16 -10.03 -6.84 -32.79
C GLU A 16 -10.85 -8.08 -32.41
N ILE A 17 -10.28 -9.00 -31.62
CA ILE A 17 -10.98 -10.20 -31.13
C ILE A 17 -12.19 -9.79 -30.27
N ALA A 18 -11.99 -8.89 -29.31
CA ALA A 18 -13.05 -8.43 -28.41
C ALA A 18 -14.19 -7.75 -29.17
N ASN A 19 -13.88 -6.86 -30.12
CA ASN A 19 -14.88 -6.19 -30.94
C ASN A 19 -15.60 -7.18 -31.88
N LYS A 20 -14.90 -8.19 -32.43
CA LYS A 20 -15.54 -9.25 -33.21
C LYS A 20 -16.54 -10.04 -32.35
N ALA A 21 -16.19 -10.38 -31.11
CA ALA A 21 -17.10 -11.04 -30.17
C ALA A 21 -18.33 -10.16 -29.85
N ARG A 22 -18.11 -8.90 -29.47
CA ARG A 22 -19.20 -7.96 -29.12
C ARG A 22 -20.10 -7.60 -30.28
N SER A 23 -19.57 -7.57 -31.51
CA SER A 23 -20.36 -7.30 -32.73
C SER A 23 -21.48 -8.33 -32.97
N LYS A 24 -21.38 -9.53 -32.37
CA LYS A 24 -22.46 -10.54 -32.39
C LYS A 24 -23.69 -10.10 -31.60
N GLY A 25 -23.59 -9.02 -30.81
CA GLY A 25 -24.69 -8.37 -30.12
C GLY A 25 -25.26 -9.16 -28.95
N LEU A 26 -24.49 -10.08 -28.38
CA LEU A 26 -24.86 -10.88 -27.20
C LEU A 26 -24.60 -10.13 -25.88
N ASP A 27 -23.75 -9.10 -25.91
CA ASP A 27 -23.43 -8.23 -24.77
C ASP A 27 -24.29 -6.97 -24.74
N VAL A 28 -24.00 -6.09 -23.77
CA VAL A 28 -24.73 -4.82 -23.55
C VAL A 28 -24.44 -3.78 -24.63
N ASN A 29 -23.25 -3.81 -25.22
CA ASN A 29 -22.83 -2.91 -26.29
C ASN A 29 -22.15 -3.71 -27.40
N LEU A 30 -22.10 -3.14 -28.61
CA LEU A 30 -21.56 -3.80 -29.82
C LEU A 30 -20.03 -3.69 -29.94
N GLU A 31 -19.42 -2.83 -29.13
CA GLU A 31 -17.98 -2.53 -29.14
C GLU A 31 -17.45 -2.51 -27.70
N THR A 32 -16.14 -2.65 -27.55
CA THR A 32 -15.47 -2.56 -26.25
C THR A 32 -15.72 -1.19 -25.60
N GLU A 33 -15.95 -1.20 -24.30
CA GLU A 33 -16.23 0.01 -23.51
C GLU A 33 -14.99 0.57 -22.81
N VAL A 34 -13.83 -0.07 -22.99
CA VAL A 34 -12.53 0.35 -22.45
C VAL A 34 -11.72 1.01 -23.57
N PRO A 35 -11.79 2.35 -23.74
CA PRO A 35 -10.97 3.05 -24.72
C PRO A 35 -9.48 2.90 -24.42
N LEU A 36 -8.68 2.87 -25.48
CA LEU A 36 -7.23 2.91 -25.42
C LEU A 36 -6.77 4.36 -25.33
N ALA A 37 -5.80 4.66 -24.48
CA ALA A 37 -5.14 5.95 -24.40
C ALA A 37 -3.62 5.76 -24.42
N LYS A 38 -2.94 6.54 -25.27
CA LYS A 38 -1.47 6.48 -25.38
C LYS A 38 -0.76 7.36 -24.38
N ASP A 39 -1.36 8.49 -24.04
CA ASP A 39 -0.78 9.54 -23.21
C ASP A 39 -1.80 10.16 -22.25
N LEU A 40 -1.31 11.04 -21.38
CA LEU A 40 -2.10 11.78 -20.40
C LEU A 40 -3.28 12.51 -21.04
N ALA A 41 -3.02 13.20 -22.14
CA ALA A 41 -4.01 14.03 -22.79
C ALA A 41 -5.18 13.18 -23.32
N GLU A 42 -4.89 12.04 -23.95
CA GLU A 42 -5.89 11.06 -24.38
C GLU A 42 -6.60 10.39 -23.19
N ARG A 43 -5.91 10.13 -22.07
CA ARG A 43 -6.55 9.63 -20.83
C ARG A 43 -7.58 10.63 -20.30
N VAL A 44 -7.23 11.91 -20.25
CA VAL A 44 -8.14 12.99 -19.81
C VAL A 44 -9.34 13.09 -20.74
N GLU A 45 -9.12 13.07 -22.05
CA GLU A 45 -10.20 13.12 -23.03
C GLU A 45 -11.14 11.90 -22.92
N GLY A 46 -10.58 10.69 -22.81
CA GLY A 46 -11.34 9.45 -22.69
C GLY A 46 -12.14 9.32 -21.37
N LEU A 47 -11.66 9.93 -20.28
CA LEU A 47 -12.34 9.90 -18.98
C LEU A 47 -13.40 11.00 -18.83
N VAL A 48 -13.02 12.25 -19.07
CA VAL A 48 -13.86 13.43 -18.77
C VAL A 48 -14.15 14.30 -19.98
N GLY A 49 -13.39 14.17 -21.07
CA GLY A 49 -13.47 15.06 -22.22
C GLY A 49 -13.09 16.51 -21.86
N PRO A 50 -13.56 17.51 -22.63
CA PRO A 50 -14.37 17.41 -23.85
C PRO A 50 -13.58 16.85 -25.05
N GLU A 51 -14.28 16.48 -26.12
CA GLU A 51 -13.66 16.00 -27.37
C GLU A 51 -12.71 17.06 -27.95
N GLY A 52 -11.53 16.63 -28.41
CA GLY A 52 -10.49 17.51 -28.94
C GLY A 52 -9.62 18.22 -27.89
N VAL A 53 -9.89 18.04 -26.59
CA VAL A 53 -9.09 18.64 -25.53
C VAL A 53 -7.67 18.07 -25.49
N ALA A 54 -7.46 16.82 -25.90
CA ALA A 54 -6.13 16.22 -25.88
C ALA A 54 -5.14 17.00 -26.75
N ASN A 55 -5.58 17.44 -27.94
CA ASN A 55 -4.75 18.24 -28.84
C ASN A 55 -4.39 19.59 -28.20
N ARG A 56 -5.35 20.23 -27.53
CA ARG A 56 -5.11 21.52 -26.87
C ARG A 56 -4.16 21.41 -25.68
N ILE A 57 -4.26 20.32 -24.90
CA ILE A 57 -3.31 20.02 -23.82
C ILE A 57 -1.89 19.90 -24.38
N LYS A 58 -1.71 19.09 -25.44
CA LYS A 58 -0.42 18.88 -26.11
C LYS A 58 0.18 20.16 -26.71
N GLU A 59 -0.66 21.10 -27.13
CA GLU A 59 -0.20 22.43 -27.59
C GLU A 59 0.37 23.25 -26.45
N LEU A 60 -0.33 23.31 -25.31
CA LEU A 60 0.06 24.14 -24.17
C LEU A 60 1.24 23.55 -23.39
N GLU A 61 1.37 22.23 -23.29
CA GLU A 61 2.48 21.55 -22.60
C GLU A 61 3.85 21.84 -23.22
N LYS A 62 3.91 22.35 -24.46
CA LYS A 62 5.17 22.76 -25.10
C LYS A 62 5.75 24.04 -24.52
N ASP A 63 4.89 24.94 -24.05
CA ASP A 63 5.28 26.30 -23.65
C ASP A 63 5.21 26.52 -22.13
N ILE A 64 4.31 25.81 -21.44
CA ILE A 64 4.05 25.94 -20.00
C ILE A 64 3.97 24.59 -19.31
N ASP A 65 4.24 24.57 -18.00
CA ASP A 65 4.22 23.36 -17.19
C ASP A 65 2.79 22.80 -17.00
N ARG A 66 2.68 21.49 -16.75
CA ARG A 66 1.41 20.75 -16.59
C ARG A 66 0.45 21.40 -15.59
N GLU A 67 0.95 21.89 -14.46
CA GLU A 67 0.09 22.55 -13.46
C GLU A 67 -0.55 23.80 -14.09
N SER A 68 0.24 24.63 -14.75
CA SER A 68 -0.25 25.82 -15.45
C SER A 68 -1.20 25.47 -16.60
N VAL A 69 -0.93 24.41 -17.37
CA VAL A 69 -1.80 23.92 -18.46
C VAL A 69 -3.20 23.62 -17.92
N ALA A 70 -3.30 22.90 -16.80
CA ALA A 70 -4.59 22.55 -16.22
C ALA A 70 -5.44 23.80 -15.89
N PHE A 71 -4.83 24.82 -15.31
CA PHE A 71 -5.53 26.06 -14.93
C PHE A 71 -5.95 26.90 -16.16
N GLU A 72 -5.14 26.93 -17.21
CA GLU A 72 -5.51 27.61 -18.45
C GLU A 72 -6.60 26.85 -19.22
N ILE A 73 -6.55 25.52 -19.29
CA ILE A 73 -7.62 24.70 -19.88
C ILE A 73 -8.96 24.90 -19.13
N ALA A 74 -8.93 24.90 -17.80
CA ALA A 74 -10.13 25.21 -16.99
C ALA A 74 -10.71 26.58 -17.34
N ALA A 75 -9.86 27.60 -17.44
CA ALA A 75 -10.26 28.95 -17.78
C ALA A 75 -10.83 29.05 -19.21
N GLU A 76 -10.18 28.43 -20.20
CA GLU A 76 -10.61 28.43 -21.61
C GLU A 76 -11.98 27.76 -21.80
N ILE A 77 -12.21 26.61 -21.14
CA ILE A 77 -13.49 25.88 -21.21
C ILE A 77 -14.59 26.69 -20.53
N ALA A 78 -14.35 27.18 -19.32
CA ALA A 78 -15.36 27.90 -18.54
C ALA A 78 -15.72 29.27 -19.15
N SER A 79 -14.75 29.99 -19.70
CA SER A 79 -15.00 31.29 -20.38
C SER A 79 -15.58 31.14 -21.78
N GLY A 80 -15.67 29.91 -22.30
CA GLY A 80 -16.18 29.61 -23.65
C GLY A 80 -15.24 29.97 -24.79
N LYS A 81 -13.93 30.09 -24.53
CA LYS A 81 -12.90 30.22 -25.57
C LYS A 81 -12.68 28.89 -26.29
N PHE A 82 -12.83 27.78 -25.58
CA PHE A 82 -12.84 26.44 -26.16
C PHE A 82 -14.24 26.10 -26.66
N GLU A 83 -14.37 25.74 -27.94
CA GLU A 83 -15.63 25.30 -28.53
C GLU A 83 -15.92 23.85 -28.12
N LEU A 84 -17.09 23.62 -27.52
CA LEU A 84 -17.55 22.29 -27.15
C LEU A 84 -18.30 21.65 -28.33
N THR A 85 -18.02 20.38 -28.63
CA THR A 85 -18.67 19.61 -29.70
C THR A 85 -19.51 18.45 -29.14
N GLY A 86 -20.22 17.74 -30.04
CA GLY A 86 -20.97 16.53 -29.70
C GLY A 86 -22.09 16.76 -28.67
N GLU A 87 -22.20 15.85 -27.69
CA GLU A 87 -23.20 15.90 -26.62
C GLU A 87 -23.02 17.13 -25.69
N LYS A 88 -21.86 17.78 -25.73
CA LYS A 88 -21.51 18.93 -24.86
C LYS A 88 -21.65 20.30 -25.52
N ALA A 89 -22.04 20.34 -26.79
CA ALA A 89 -22.10 21.58 -27.57
C ALA A 89 -23.05 22.63 -26.97
N ASN A 90 -24.15 22.19 -26.34
CA ASN A 90 -25.18 23.06 -25.77
C ASN A 90 -25.03 23.30 -24.25
N TYR A 91 -23.85 23.07 -23.67
CA TYR A 91 -23.63 23.27 -22.24
C TYR A 91 -23.78 24.74 -21.84
N ASP A 92 -24.57 24.97 -20.79
CA ASP A 92 -24.74 26.29 -20.18
C ASP A 92 -23.48 26.75 -19.41
N ARG A 93 -23.54 27.95 -18.82
CA ARG A 93 -22.41 28.54 -18.08
C ARG A 93 -21.98 27.68 -16.88
N GLU A 94 -22.92 27.08 -16.15
CA GLU A 94 -22.61 26.21 -15.00
C GLU A 94 -21.99 24.89 -15.47
N GLN A 95 -22.57 24.27 -16.49
CA GLN A 95 -22.08 23.03 -17.09
C GLN A 95 -20.68 23.19 -17.70
N ARG A 96 -20.37 24.36 -18.26
CA ARG A 96 -19.02 24.71 -18.73
C ARG A 96 -18.03 24.84 -17.57
N CYS A 97 -18.43 25.42 -16.45
CA CYS A 97 -17.59 25.50 -15.25
C CYS A 97 -17.31 24.12 -14.65
N ASP A 98 -18.34 23.26 -14.56
CA ASP A 98 -18.20 21.87 -14.11
C ASP A 98 -17.26 21.09 -15.02
N GLN A 99 -17.45 21.19 -16.35
CA GLN A 99 -16.57 20.55 -17.31
C GLN A 99 -15.12 21.02 -17.19
N GLY A 100 -14.89 22.35 -17.13
CA GLY A 100 -13.56 22.93 -16.99
C GLY A 100 -12.84 22.45 -15.74
N LEU A 101 -13.55 22.39 -14.60
CA LEU A 101 -13.00 21.89 -13.34
C LEU A 101 -12.65 20.41 -13.43
N ARG A 102 -13.52 19.56 -13.99
CA ARG A 102 -13.26 18.12 -14.14
C ARG A 102 -12.07 17.84 -15.06
N THR A 103 -12.01 18.50 -16.21
CA THR A 103 -10.89 18.37 -17.16
C THR A 103 -9.57 18.77 -16.51
N ALA A 104 -9.52 19.93 -15.84
CA ALA A 104 -8.31 20.39 -15.18
C ALA A 104 -7.90 19.51 -14.00
N LEU A 105 -8.85 19.06 -13.18
CA LEU A 105 -8.56 18.14 -12.09
C LEU A 105 -8.05 16.79 -12.61
N ALA A 106 -8.55 16.32 -13.77
CA ALA A 106 -8.03 15.12 -14.41
C ALA A 106 -6.58 15.30 -14.88
N ILE A 107 -6.22 16.44 -15.48
CA ILE A 107 -4.83 16.76 -15.85
C ILE A 107 -3.92 16.75 -14.60
N LEU A 108 -4.34 17.41 -13.52
CA LEU A 108 -3.57 17.51 -12.26
C LEU A 108 -3.46 16.17 -11.51
N THR A 109 -4.27 15.18 -11.86
CA THR A 109 -4.28 13.85 -11.25
C THR A 109 -3.94 12.75 -12.25
N GLU A 110 -3.24 13.12 -13.32
CA GLU A 110 -2.67 12.25 -14.35
C GLU A 110 -3.69 11.41 -15.14
N GLY A 111 -4.98 11.74 -15.01
CA GLY A 111 -6.07 10.96 -15.60
C GLY A 111 -6.12 9.52 -15.06
N VAL A 112 -5.63 9.27 -13.84
CA VAL A 112 -5.61 7.92 -13.26
C VAL A 112 -6.70 7.73 -12.21
N VAL A 113 -6.93 8.73 -11.37
CA VAL A 113 -7.89 8.65 -10.26
C VAL A 113 -9.31 8.95 -10.69
N ALA A 114 -10.28 8.35 -10.00
CA ALA A 114 -11.70 8.61 -10.26
C ALA A 114 -12.19 9.96 -9.67
N ALA A 115 -11.34 10.75 -9.03
CA ALA A 115 -11.71 12.00 -8.37
C ALA A 115 -12.42 13.02 -9.27
N PRO A 116 -12.01 13.23 -10.54
CA PRO A 116 -12.72 14.10 -11.47
C PRO A 116 -14.13 13.63 -11.81
N LEU A 117 -14.42 12.33 -11.67
CA LEU A 117 -15.74 11.75 -11.96
C LEU A 117 -16.60 11.67 -10.69
N GLU A 118 -16.05 11.17 -9.60
CA GLU A 118 -16.77 10.77 -8.39
C GLU A 118 -16.53 11.68 -7.19
N GLY A 119 -15.41 12.39 -7.16
CA GLY A 119 -15.02 13.29 -6.06
C GLY A 119 -15.68 14.65 -6.15
N ILE A 120 -16.01 15.10 -7.37
CA ILE A 120 -16.79 16.33 -7.62
C ILE A 120 -18.20 15.94 -8.05
N SER A 121 -19.17 16.33 -7.24
CA SER A 121 -20.58 16.12 -7.50
C SER A 121 -21.08 17.03 -8.61
N GLN A 122 -20.85 18.34 -8.48
CA GLN A 122 -21.26 19.38 -9.42
C GLN A 122 -20.55 20.71 -9.10
N VAL A 123 -20.53 21.63 -10.05
CA VAL A 123 -20.17 23.05 -9.85
C VAL A 123 -21.39 23.91 -10.14
N LYS A 124 -21.72 24.85 -9.24
CA LYS A 124 -22.86 25.77 -9.38
C LYS A 124 -22.45 27.23 -9.23
N ILE A 125 -23.22 28.12 -9.85
CA ILE A 125 -23.13 29.56 -9.66
C ILE A 125 -24.28 29.97 -8.72
N LYS A 126 -23.93 30.43 -7.52
CA LYS A 126 -24.89 30.86 -6.48
C LYS A 126 -24.78 32.35 -6.24
N LYS A 127 -25.68 32.91 -5.41
CA LYS A 127 -25.71 34.34 -5.08
C LYS A 127 -25.42 34.57 -3.61
N ASN A 128 -24.56 35.54 -3.33
CA ASN A 128 -24.35 36.09 -2.00
C ASN A 128 -25.59 36.91 -1.57
N PHE A 129 -25.66 37.24 -0.28
CA PHE A 129 -26.73 38.09 0.26
C PHE A 129 -26.73 39.51 -0.31
N ASP A 130 -25.62 39.98 -0.88
CA ASP A 130 -25.53 41.24 -1.64
C ASP A 130 -25.93 41.08 -3.13
N SER A 131 -26.50 39.93 -3.50
CA SER A 131 -26.88 39.53 -4.88
C SER A 131 -25.72 39.34 -5.86
N SER A 132 -24.46 39.43 -5.42
CA SER A 132 -23.30 39.08 -6.26
C SER A 132 -23.24 37.57 -6.50
N GLU A 133 -22.90 37.16 -7.72
CA GLU A 133 -22.68 35.76 -8.04
C GLU A 133 -21.35 35.27 -7.45
N TYR A 134 -21.25 33.98 -7.12
CA TYR A 134 -20.03 33.28 -6.69
C TYR A 134 -20.06 31.80 -7.13
N ILE A 135 -18.90 31.11 -7.11
CA ILE A 135 -18.80 29.67 -7.45
C ILE A 135 -18.90 28.79 -6.21
N ALA A 136 -19.70 27.73 -6.30
CA ALA A 136 -19.80 26.66 -5.31
C ALA A 136 -19.36 25.32 -5.89
N VAL A 137 -18.37 24.69 -5.26
CA VAL A 137 -17.85 23.37 -5.65
C VAL A 137 -18.41 22.32 -4.69
N TYR A 138 -19.16 21.36 -5.22
CA TYR A 138 -19.76 20.29 -4.43
C TYR A 138 -18.84 19.08 -4.41
N PHE A 139 -18.24 18.81 -3.26
CA PHE A 139 -17.41 17.64 -3.03
C PHE A 139 -18.24 16.44 -2.55
N ALA A 140 -17.80 15.25 -2.91
CA ALA A 140 -18.35 13.98 -2.43
C ALA A 140 -17.27 13.17 -1.68
N GLY A 141 -17.71 12.23 -0.83
CA GLY A 141 -16.81 11.39 -0.03
C GLY A 141 -15.65 10.71 -0.79
N PRO A 142 -15.82 10.25 -2.05
CA PRO A 142 -14.72 9.70 -2.85
C PRO A 142 -13.50 10.61 -3.06
N ILE A 143 -13.62 11.93 -2.83
CA ILE A 143 -12.49 12.86 -2.94
C ILE A 143 -11.33 12.48 -2.01
N ARG A 144 -11.60 11.79 -0.87
CA ARG A 144 -10.56 11.32 0.05
C ARG A 144 -9.51 10.47 -0.65
N SER A 145 -9.94 9.65 -1.62
CA SER A 145 -9.08 8.74 -2.37
C SER A 145 -8.13 9.47 -3.32
N ALA A 146 -8.45 10.70 -3.72
CA ALA A 146 -7.58 11.55 -4.54
C ALA A 146 -6.40 12.11 -3.73
N GLY A 147 -6.54 12.15 -2.40
CA GLY A 147 -5.61 12.80 -1.48
C GLY A 147 -5.88 14.30 -1.32
N GLY A 148 -5.41 14.86 -0.19
CA GLY A 148 -5.64 16.25 0.17
C GLY A 148 -5.15 17.27 -0.86
N THR A 149 -4.02 17.00 -1.53
CA THR A 149 -3.47 17.91 -2.55
C THR A 149 -4.43 18.09 -3.73
N ALA A 150 -5.00 17.00 -4.26
CA ALA A 150 -5.96 17.07 -5.37
C ALA A 150 -7.25 17.78 -4.94
N ALA A 151 -7.73 17.51 -3.72
CA ALA A 151 -8.90 18.18 -3.16
C ALA A 151 -8.68 19.70 -3.02
N ALA A 152 -7.51 20.12 -2.55
CA ALA A 152 -7.13 21.53 -2.46
C ALA A 152 -6.99 22.20 -3.84
N LEU A 153 -6.41 21.51 -4.82
CA LEU A 153 -6.29 22.00 -6.19
C LEU A 153 -7.67 22.22 -6.83
N ALA A 154 -8.66 21.37 -6.54
CA ALA A 154 -10.03 21.58 -7.00
C ALA A 154 -10.63 22.89 -6.46
N VAL A 155 -10.29 23.29 -5.22
CA VAL A 155 -10.70 24.59 -4.66
C VAL A 155 -10.03 25.75 -5.41
N LEU A 156 -8.73 25.65 -5.68
CA LEU A 156 -7.98 26.66 -6.45
C LEU A 156 -8.47 26.77 -7.90
N LEU A 157 -8.82 25.65 -8.53
CA LEU A 157 -9.42 25.64 -9.87
C LEU A 157 -10.77 26.37 -9.86
N GLY A 158 -11.58 26.19 -8.82
CA GLY A 158 -12.81 26.96 -8.65
C GLY A 158 -12.54 28.48 -8.65
N ASP A 159 -11.48 28.91 -7.97
CA ASP A 159 -11.09 30.33 -7.92
C ASP A 159 -10.59 30.87 -9.27
N LYS A 160 -9.75 30.10 -9.98
CA LYS A 160 -9.32 30.46 -11.35
C LYS A 160 -10.49 30.53 -12.34
N ILE A 161 -11.44 29.59 -12.25
CA ILE A 161 -12.65 29.61 -13.07
C ILE A 161 -13.47 30.86 -12.78
N LYS A 162 -13.62 31.21 -11.49
CA LYS A 162 -14.30 32.44 -11.03
C LYS A 162 -13.67 33.70 -11.65
N GLU A 163 -12.34 33.82 -11.63
CA GLU A 163 -11.62 34.92 -12.28
C GLU A 163 -11.87 34.95 -13.80
N ALA A 164 -11.81 33.80 -14.47
CA ALA A 164 -11.96 33.69 -15.92
C ALA A 164 -13.35 34.12 -16.43
N ILE A 165 -14.40 33.90 -15.62
CA ILE A 165 -15.78 34.25 -15.97
C ILE A 165 -16.26 35.57 -15.32
N GLY A 166 -15.40 36.26 -14.57
CA GLY A 166 -15.66 37.57 -13.99
C GLY A 166 -16.70 37.60 -12.87
N ILE A 167 -16.68 36.60 -11.96
CA ILE A 167 -17.62 36.48 -10.83
C ILE A 167 -16.96 36.90 -9.50
N ASN A 168 -17.76 37.25 -8.47
CA ASN A 168 -17.25 37.71 -7.15
C ASN A 168 -16.87 36.56 -6.20
N ASP A 169 -16.19 36.92 -5.13
CA ASP A 169 -15.81 36.01 -4.03
C ASP A 169 -17.04 35.55 -3.23
N PHE A 170 -16.97 34.33 -2.70
CA PHE A 170 -17.90 33.82 -1.71
C PHE A 170 -17.77 34.60 -0.41
N LYS A 171 -18.91 35.06 0.12
CA LYS A 171 -18.99 35.80 1.39
C LYS A 171 -19.87 35.00 2.36
N PRO A 172 -19.27 34.18 3.25
CA PRO A 172 -20.05 33.41 4.23
C PRO A 172 -20.66 34.32 5.29
N ILE A 173 -21.80 33.90 5.86
CA ILE A 173 -22.35 34.49 7.09
C ILE A 173 -21.85 33.73 8.31
N GLU A 174 -21.94 34.34 9.50
CA GLU A 174 -21.48 33.75 10.76
C GLU A 174 -22.07 32.36 11.02
N ASP A 175 -23.38 32.16 10.78
CA ASP A 175 -24.03 30.85 10.93
C ASP A 175 -23.47 29.77 10.00
N GLU A 176 -23.05 30.14 8.78
CA GLU A 176 -22.43 29.20 7.84
C GLU A 176 -21.00 28.84 8.28
N VAL A 177 -20.28 29.80 8.88
CA VAL A 177 -18.94 29.58 9.43
C VAL A 177 -19.01 28.65 10.65
N GLU A 178 -19.90 28.92 11.60
CA GLU A 178 -20.09 28.05 12.78
C GLU A 178 -20.59 26.66 12.40
N ARG A 179 -21.39 26.57 11.32
CA ARG A 179 -21.78 25.28 10.74
C ARG A 179 -20.57 24.47 10.26
N TYR A 180 -19.54 25.08 9.68
CA TYR A 180 -18.31 24.35 9.33
C TYR A 180 -17.56 23.86 10.57
N VAL A 181 -17.47 24.68 11.62
CA VAL A 181 -16.84 24.31 12.90
C VAL A 181 -17.54 23.10 13.50
N GLU A 182 -18.87 23.16 13.62
CA GLU A 182 -19.69 22.07 14.13
C GLU A 182 -19.51 20.79 13.30
N GLU A 183 -19.55 20.90 11.97
CA GLU A 183 -19.39 19.75 11.09
C GLU A 183 -18.02 19.08 11.28
N VAL A 184 -16.93 19.84 11.47
CA VAL A 184 -15.59 19.29 11.74
C VAL A 184 -15.56 18.51 13.06
N GLU A 185 -16.09 19.10 14.15
CA GLU A 185 -16.11 18.45 15.47
C GLU A 185 -16.95 17.17 15.47
N LEU A 186 -18.13 17.20 14.83
CA LEU A 186 -19.00 16.03 14.70
C LEU A 186 -18.38 14.97 13.79
N TYR A 187 -17.68 15.37 12.73
CA TYR A 187 -17.03 14.41 11.82
C TYR A 187 -15.91 13.65 12.52
N GLU A 188 -15.06 14.32 13.31
CA GLU A 188 -14.00 13.66 14.08
C GLU A 188 -14.54 12.77 15.20
N SER A 189 -15.59 13.22 15.90
CA SER A 189 -16.13 12.49 17.04
C SER A 189 -17.02 11.30 16.66
N GLU A 190 -17.80 11.39 15.59
CA GLU A 190 -18.83 10.39 15.24
C GLU A 190 -18.57 9.62 13.93
N VAL A 191 -17.72 10.15 13.02
CA VAL A 191 -17.49 9.53 11.69
C VAL A 191 -16.09 8.94 11.56
N THR A 192 -15.05 9.78 11.53
CA THR A 192 -13.66 9.37 11.34
C THR A 192 -12.72 10.49 11.75
N ASN A 193 -11.57 10.12 12.32
CA ASN A 193 -10.49 11.07 12.55
C ASN A 193 -10.00 11.65 11.23
N LEU A 194 -9.77 12.97 11.23
CA LEU A 194 -9.07 13.67 10.16
C LEU A 194 -7.56 13.43 10.30
N GLN A 195 -6.83 13.53 9.18
CA GLN A 195 -5.36 13.46 9.22
C GLN A 195 -4.72 14.67 9.92
N TYR A 196 -5.43 15.78 9.94
CA TYR A 196 -5.10 17.01 10.64
C TYR A 196 -6.36 17.46 11.37
N SER A 197 -6.28 17.57 12.68
CA SER A 197 -7.38 18.03 13.54
C SER A 197 -7.21 19.54 13.77
N PRO A 198 -7.96 20.39 13.05
CA PRO A 198 -7.83 21.83 13.16
C PRO A 198 -8.47 22.32 14.46
N THR A 199 -8.02 23.48 14.96
CA THR A 199 -8.77 24.16 16.01
C THR A 199 -10.01 24.86 15.44
N PRO A 200 -11.06 25.14 16.24
CA PRO A 200 -12.21 25.91 15.77
C PRO A 200 -11.83 27.25 15.11
N GLU A 201 -10.85 27.96 15.66
CA GLU A 201 -10.36 29.23 15.09
C GLU A 201 -9.69 29.04 13.72
N GLU A 202 -8.95 27.94 13.53
CA GLU A 202 -8.41 27.59 12.21
C GLU A 202 -9.54 27.30 11.21
N VAL A 203 -10.61 26.61 11.63
CA VAL A 203 -11.77 26.38 10.74
C VAL A 203 -12.45 27.70 10.38
N ARG A 204 -12.68 28.59 11.36
CA ARG A 204 -13.27 29.92 11.11
C ARG A 204 -12.40 30.76 10.18
N PHE A 205 -11.09 30.76 10.41
CA PHE A 205 -10.16 31.54 9.61
C PHE A 205 -10.14 31.03 8.17
N ALA A 206 -10.11 29.71 7.94
CA ALA A 206 -10.20 29.14 6.59
C ALA A 206 -11.55 29.46 5.92
N ALA A 207 -12.67 29.26 6.61
CA ALA A 207 -14.00 29.49 6.05
C ALA A 207 -14.21 30.93 5.57
N ASN A 208 -13.65 31.92 6.29
CA ASN A 208 -13.78 33.35 5.94
C ASN A 208 -12.87 33.80 4.78
N HIS A 209 -11.82 33.06 4.45
CA HIS A 209 -10.81 33.51 3.47
C HIS A 209 -10.82 32.71 2.15
N ILE A 210 -11.49 31.57 2.09
CA ILE A 210 -11.60 30.80 0.84
C ILE A 210 -12.58 31.53 -0.10
N PRO A 211 -12.17 31.92 -1.32
CA PRO A 211 -12.97 32.76 -2.22
C PRO A 211 -14.11 32.02 -2.95
N VAL A 212 -14.21 30.70 -2.78
CA VAL A 212 -15.25 29.84 -3.35
C VAL A 212 -15.96 29.04 -2.25
N GLU A 213 -17.22 28.71 -2.45
CA GLU A 213 -17.94 27.89 -1.47
C GLU A 213 -17.51 26.42 -1.59
N VAL A 214 -16.87 25.90 -0.54
CA VAL A 214 -16.51 24.48 -0.40
C VAL A 214 -17.68 23.74 0.24
N THR A 215 -18.58 23.19 -0.58
CA THR A 215 -19.80 22.51 -0.11
C THR A 215 -19.88 21.08 -0.65
N GLY A 216 -21.00 20.37 -0.48
CA GLY A 216 -21.10 18.98 -0.90
C GLY A 216 -22.43 18.31 -0.59
N GLU A 217 -22.62 17.12 -1.16
CA GLU A 217 -23.72 16.22 -0.80
C GLU A 217 -23.52 15.69 0.65
N PRO A 218 -24.60 15.38 1.39
CA PRO A 218 -24.47 14.77 2.70
C PRO A 218 -23.82 13.38 2.60
N THR A 219 -22.72 13.20 3.32
CA THR A 219 -21.98 11.92 3.32
C THR A 219 -22.48 10.99 4.43
N ASP A 220 -22.80 11.55 5.59
CA ASP A 220 -23.09 10.82 6.81
C ASP A 220 -24.44 11.27 7.39
N GLN A 221 -25.24 10.33 7.88
CA GLN A 221 -26.57 10.61 8.45
C GLN A 221 -26.47 11.10 9.91
N VAL A 222 -25.68 12.15 10.12
CA VAL A 222 -25.49 12.83 11.41
C VAL A 222 -26.02 14.24 11.27
N GLU A 223 -27.08 14.54 12.02
CA GLU A 223 -27.71 15.87 12.01
C GLU A 223 -26.87 16.90 12.78
N VAL A 224 -26.86 18.12 12.26
CA VAL A 224 -26.22 19.29 12.86
C VAL A 224 -27.23 20.19 13.58
N SER A 225 -26.75 21.13 14.39
CA SER A 225 -27.56 22.11 15.11
C SER A 225 -27.81 23.38 14.30
N HIS A 226 -26.84 23.86 13.51
CA HIS A 226 -27.03 24.99 12.58
C HIS A 226 -27.79 24.53 11.32
N ARG A 227 -29.12 24.43 11.43
CA ARG A 227 -30.01 23.86 10.40
C ARG A 227 -30.64 24.90 9.47
N ASP A 228 -31.09 24.42 8.31
CA ASP A 228 -31.95 25.12 7.36
C ASP A 228 -31.37 26.46 6.85
N LEU A 229 -30.05 26.50 6.66
CA LEU A 229 -29.36 27.64 6.05
C LEU A 229 -29.75 27.75 4.57
N GLU A 230 -30.07 28.96 4.10
CA GLU A 230 -30.61 29.21 2.75
C GLU A 230 -29.74 28.64 1.63
N ARG A 231 -28.42 28.68 1.81
CA ARG A 231 -27.43 28.21 0.83
C ARG A 231 -26.97 26.77 1.08
N VAL A 232 -27.38 26.09 2.14
CA VAL A 232 -26.94 24.71 2.45
C VAL A 232 -28.14 23.77 2.41
N GLU A 233 -28.23 22.94 1.37
CA GLU A 233 -29.41 22.12 1.09
C GLU A 233 -29.60 20.91 2.02
N THR A 234 -28.71 20.72 3.00
CA THR A 234 -28.69 19.57 3.91
C THR A 234 -28.41 19.95 5.35
N ASN A 235 -29.07 19.26 6.27
CA ASN A 235 -28.85 19.34 7.72
C ASN A 235 -27.95 18.22 8.25
N ASN A 236 -27.25 17.52 7.35
CA ASN A 236 -26.31 16.46 7.68
C ASN A 236 -24.88 16.86 7.33
N ILE A 237 -23.90 16.17 7.92
CA ILE A 237 -22.47 16.40 7.67
C ILE A 237 -22.10 16.20 6.19
N ARG A 238 -21.32 17.14 5.66
CA ARG A 238 -20.79 17.14 4.29
C ARG A 238 -19.30 16.77 4.30
N GLY A 239 -18.99 15.50 4.59
CA GLY A 239 -17.61 15.03 4.78
C GLY A 239 -16.67 15.34 3.61
N GLY A 240 -17.16 15.30 2.35
CA GLY A 240 -16.36 15.68 1.18
C GLY A 240 -15.84 17.12 1.23
N ALA A 241 -16.69 18.06 1.68
CA ALA A 241 -16.34 19.47 1.83
C ALA A 241 -15.28 19.66 2.93
N LEU A 242 -15.48 18.99 4.07
CA LEU A 242 -14.54 19.03 5.20
C LEU A 242 -13.17 18.50 4.82
N LEU A 243 -13.12 17.41 4.06
CA LEU A 243 -11.86 16.84 3.57
C LEU A 243 -11.12 17.80 2.64
N ALA A 244 -11.84 18.46 1.70
CA ALA A 244 -11.23 19.44 0.81
C ALA A 244 -10.71 20.68 1.54
N MET A 245 -11.47 21.19 2.51
CA MET A 245 -11.09 22.36 3.30
C MET A 245 -9.93 22.04 4.26
N ILE A 246 -10.05 20.98 5.05
CA ILE A 246 -9.13 20.68 6.16
C ILE A 246 -7.95 19.81 5.72
N GLU A 247 -8.19 18.60 5.20
CA GLU A 247 -7.11 17.71 4.73
C GLU A 247 -6.49 18.23 3.41
N GLY A 248 -7.21 19.08 2.68
CA GLY A 248 -6.72 19.77 1.49
C GLY A 248 -6.07 21.11 1.82
N VAL A 249 -6.87 22.18 1.79
CA VAL A 249 -6.36 23.56 1.82
C VAL A 249 -5.53 23.84 3.08
N VAL A 250 -6.03 23.50 4.27
CA VAL A 250 -5.36 23.79 5.54
C VAL A 250 -4.11 22.91 5.72
N GLN A 251 -4.25 21.58 5.65
CA GLN A 251 -3.14 20.65 5.86
C GLN A 251 -2.03 20.83 4.81
N LYS A 252 -2.37 21.17 3.56
CA LYS A 252 -1.41 21.36 2.45
C LYS A 252 -1.09 22.82 2.17
N SER A 253 -1.41 23.73 3.09
CA SER A 253 -1.24 25.18 2.95
C SER A 253 0.09 25.62 2.33
N LYS A 254 1.23 25.02 2.75
CA LYS A 254 2.56 25.29 2.17
C LYS A 254 2.66 25.04 0.67
N LYS A 255 2.16 23.88 0.20
CA LYS A 255 2.21 23.50 -1.22
C LYS A 255 1.25 24.38 -2.02
N ILE A 256 0.06 24.64 -1.47
CA ILE A 256 -0.97 25.46 -2.11
C ILE A 256 -0.53 26.92 -2.25
N LEU A 257 0.12 27.48 -1.24
CA LEU A 257 0.69 28.83 -1.30
C LEU A 257 1.77 28.98 -2.37
N LYS A 258 2.58 27.93 -2.61
CA LYS A 258 3.58 27.93 -3.68
C LYS A 258 2.90 27.97 -5.06
N ILE A 259 1.85 27.18 -5.24
CA ILE A 259 1.11 27.07 -6.50
C ILE A 259 0.31 28.35 -6.78
N SER A 260 -0.37 28.93 -5.79
CA SER A 260 -1.13 30.17 -5.95
C SER A 260 -0.23 31.34 -6.38
N LYS A 261 0.98 31.45 -5.80
CA LYS A 261 1.99 32.45 -6.19
C LYS A 261 2.52 32.24 -7.61
N LYS A 262 2.76 30.99 -8.01
CA LYS A 262 3.20 30.64 -9.37
C LYS A 262 2.16 31.06 -10.41
N LEU A 263 0.88 30.80 -10.12
CA LEU A 263 -0.26 31.11 -11.00
C LEU A 263 -0.75 32.57 -10.88
N LYS A 264 -0.16 33.36 -9.99
CA LYS A 264 -0.53 34.76 -9.71
C LYS A 264 -2.00 34.93 -9.31
N LEU A 265 -2.57 33.93 -8.63
CA LEU A 265 -3.92 34.02 -8.06
C LEU A 265 -3.93 35.03 -6.92
N GLN A 266 -4.94 35.91 -6.87
CA GLN A 266 -5.08 36.91 -5.82
C GLN A 266 -5.70 36.28 -4.55
N ASN A 267 -5.52 36.91 -3.39
CA ASN A 267 -6.22 36.56 -2.14
C ASN A 267 -5.86 35.21 -1.48
N TRP A 268 -4.68 34.62 -1.75
CA TRP A 268 -4.23 33.37 -1.09
C TRP A 268 -3.06 33.53 -0.10
N ASP A 269 -2.56 34.76 0.13
CA ASP A 269 -1.40 34.99 1.02
C ASP A 269 -1.68 34.69 2.51
N TRP A 270 -2.95 34.64 2.92
CA TRP A 270 -3.39 34.27 4.27
C TRP A 270 -2.98 32.84 4.66
N LEU A 271 -2.76 31.95 3.68
CA LEU A 271 -2.24 30.60 3.95
C LEU A 271 -0.85 30.59 4.62
N SER A 272 -0.11 31.72 4.54
CA SER A 272 1.15 31.87 5.25
C SER A 272 1.01 31.79 6.77
N GLU A 273 -0.16 32.09 7.33
CA GLU A 273 -0.43 31.98 8.77
C GLU A 273 -0.45 30.52 9.24
N TYR A 274 -0.98 29.60 8.43
CA TYR A 274 -0.91 28.15 8.69
C TYR A 274 0.47 27.56 8.45
N SER A 275 1.30 28.24 7.66
CA SER A 275 2.65 27.80 7.34
C SER A 275 3.68 28.11 8.43
N LYS A 276 3.36 29.00 9.38
CA LYS A 276 4.26 29.34 10.49
C LYS A 276 4.28 28.18 11.50
N PRO A 277 5.45 27.72 11.97
CA PRO A 277 5.50 26.82 13.11
C PRO A 277 4.85 27.52 14.31
N LYS A 278 3.94 26.83 15.01
CA LYS A 278 3.39 27.31 16.27
C LYS A 278 4.56 27.45 17.25
N THR A 279 5.07 28.67 17.42
CA THR A 279 5.88 29.01 18.58
C THR A 279 4.93 29.06 19.76
N ASP A 280 5.10 28.14 20.70
CA ASP A 280 4.47 28.26 22.02
C ASP A 280 4.97 29.56 22.65
N ASP A 281 4.19 30.63 22.51
CA ASP A 281 4.36 31.86 23.27
C ASP A 281 3.92 31.59 24.72
N SER A 282 4.79 30.90 25.46
CA SER A 282 4.85 30.97 26.91
C SER A 282 6.30 30.84 27.36
N SER A 283 7.02 31.96 27.30
CA SER A 283 8.23 32.17 28.08
C SER A 283 7.87 32.17 29.57
N ASP A 284 8.15 31.08 30.29
CA ASP A 284 8.88 31.14 31.57
C ASP A 284 9.14 29.73 32.15
N ASP A 285 10.36 29.62 32.70
CA ASP A 285 10.92 28.62 33.60
C ASP A 285 11.37 27.22 33.10
N SER A 286 12.68 27.05 33.25
CA SER A 286 13.45 25.82 33.25
C SER A 286 12.85 24.77 34.19
N SER A 287 12.13 23.81 33.63
CA SER A 287 12.02 22.47 34.20
C SER A 287 11.85 21.45 33.08
N SER A 288 12.65 20.38 33.18
CA SER A 288 12.76 19.28 32.25
C SER A 288 11.46 18.48 32.13
N SER A 289 10.57 18.91 31.25
CA SER A 289 9.57 18.03 30.66
C SER A 289 9.34 18.44 29.21
N ASP A 290 10.35 18.17 28.38
CA ASP A 290 10.09 17.95 26.95
C ASP A 290 9.07 16.80 26.89
N ILE A 291 7.82 17.11 26.58
CA ILE A 291 6.85 16.10 26.16
C ILE A 291 7.37 15.63 24.80
N VAL A 292 8.34 14.71 24.82
CA VAL A 292 8.79 13.99 23.64
C VAL A 292 7.59 13.18 23.18
N THR A 293 6.86 13.73 22.23
CA THR A 293 5.74 13.03 21.57
C THR A 293 6.28 11.71 21.03
N GLU A 294 5.84 10.58 21.58
CA GLU A 294 6.26 9.26 21.12
C GLU A 294 6.05 9.11 19.60
N PRO A 295 6.96 8.47 18.85
CA PRO A 295 6.82 8.30 17.40
C PRO A 295 5.51 7.63 17.00
N LYS A 296 4.89 8.11 15.92
CA LYS A 296 3.53 7.68 15.49
C LYS A 296 3.41 6.17 15.25
N TYR A 297 4.48 5.48 14.83
CA TYR A 297 4.40 4.05 14.48
C TYR A 297 4.11 3.15 15.70
N ILE A 298 4.49 3.58 16.91
CA ILE A 298 4.37 2.82 18.17
C ILE A 298 3.13 3.22 19.01
N GLN A 299 2.40 4.27 18.63
CA GLN A 299 1.22 4.73 19.37
C GLN A 299 0.06 3.71 19.32
N ASP A 300 -0.20 3.11 18.15
CA ASP A 300 -1.30 2.18 17.93
C ASP A 300 -0.83 0.72 17.76
N ILE A 301 -0.53 0.03 18.87
CA ILE A 301 -0.14 -1.37 18.85
C ILE A 301 -1.38 -2.28 18.85
N ILE A 302 -1.68 -2.82 17.67
CA ILE A 302 -2.77 -3.79 17.49
C ILE A 302 -2.27 -5.17 17.93
N GLY A 303 -3.16 -5.97 18.53
CA GLY A 303 -2.85 -7.37 18.84
C GLY A 303 -2.53 -8.18 17.57
N GLY A 304 -1.53 -9.07 17.66
CA GLY A 304 -1.02 -9.85 16.52
C GLY A 304 -0.12 -9.06 15.57
N ARG A 305 0.39 -7.91 15.98
CA ARG A 305 1.27 -7.01 15.20
C ARG A 305 2.50 -6.66 16.03
N PRO A 306 3.53 -7.54 16.06
CA PRO A 306 4.66 -7.35 16.95
C PRO A 306 5.46 -6.09 16.65
N VAL A 307 5.96 -5.48 17.72
CA VAL A 307 7.03 -4.48 17.66
C VAL A 307 8.34 -5.23 17.56
N LEU A 308 9.21 -4.79 16.65
CA LEU A 308 10.52 -5.40 16.43
C LEU A 308 11.64 -4.52 16.98
N GLY A 309 11.43 -3.21 17.08
CA GLY A 309 12.37 -2.31 17.76
C GLY A 309 11.66 -1.04 18.21
N TYR A 310 11.99 -0.58 19.41
CA TYR A 310 11.59 0.73 19.92
C TYR A 310 12.38 1.85 19.22
N PRO A 311 11.93 3.12 19.34
CA PRO A 311 12.56 4.23 18.64
C PRO A 311 14.04 4.37 18.95
N SER A 312 14.88 4.33 17.92
CA SER A 312 16.34 4.44 18.03
C SER A 312 16.98 3.44 19.03
N GLU A 313 16.30 2.34 19.36
CA GLU A 313 16.72 1.40 20.41
C GLU A 313 17.83 0.47 19.90
N LYS A 314 18.85 0.25 20.74
CA LYS A 314 20.06 -0.48 20.37
C LYS A 314 19.77 -1.97 20.14
N GLY A 315 20.12 -2.46 18.96
CA GLY A 315 19.82 -3.84 18.54
C GLY A 315 18.60 -3.96 17.62
N GLY A 316 17.93 -2.84 17.32
CA GLY A 316 16.98 -2.77 16.21
C GLY A 316 17.67 -2.98 14.86
N PHE A 317 16.98 -2.63 13.78
CA PHE A 317 17.57 -2.70 12.45
C PHE A 317 18.60 -1.60 12.27
N ARG A 318 19.81 -1.96 11.84
CA ARG A 318 20.85 -1.00 11.48
C ARG A 318 20.53 -0.38 10.12
N LEU A 319 20.58 0.95 10.03
CA LEU A 319 20.46 1.65 8.74
C LEU A 319 21.68 1.37 7.85
N ARG A 320 21.44 0.88 6.64
CA ARG A 320 22.43 0.78 5.55
C ARG A 320 21.84 1.43 4.30
N TYR A 321 22.54 2.42 3.74
CA TYR A 321 22.11 3.05 2.49
C TYR A 321 22.40 2.12 1.32
N GLY A 322 21.43 2.00 0.42
CA GLY A 322 21.57 1.18 -0.76
C GLY A 322 20.23 0.77 -1.33
N ARG A 323 20.30 0.29 -2.55
CA ARG A 323 19.17 -0.24 -3.31
C ARG A 323 19.56 -1.57 -3.92
N SER A 324 18.74 -2.58 -3.69
CA SER A 324 18.71 -3.84 -4.45
C SER A 324 17.68 -3.79 -5.57
N ARG A 325 17.78 -4.70 -6.53
CA ARG A 325 16.85 -4.87 -7.66
C ARG A 325 15.38 -4.98 -7.28
N ASN A 326 15.06 -5.41 -6.06
CA ASN A 326 13.69 -5.56 -5.52
C ASN A 326 13.30 -4.52 -4.46
N THR A 327 14.09 -3.44 -4.28
CA THR A 327 13.85 -2.35 -3.31
C THR A 327 13.68 -0.98 -3.99
N GLY A 328 13.28 0.02 -3.22
CA GLY A 328 12.89 1.37 -3.69
C GLY A 328 11.36 1.51 -3.75
N LEU A 329 10.84 2.69 -4.08
CA LEU A 329 9.38 2.96 -4.12
C LEU A 329 8.67 2.50 -2.83
N ALA A 330 9.26 2.82 -1.66
CA ALA A 330 8.87 2.39 -0.32
C ALA A 330 9.11 0.91 0.03
N ALA A 331 9.76 0.08 -0.79
CA ALA A 331 10.21 -1.25 -0.38
C ALA A 331 11.65 -1.22 0.18
N MET A 332 11.89 -1.89 1.31
CA MET A 332 13.19 -1.95 1.99
C MET A 332 13.69 -3.38 2.14
N GLY A 333 15.00 -3.55 2.03
CA GLY A 333 15.67 -4.84 2.09
C GLY A 333 15.94 -5.29 3.52
N VAL A 334 15.63 -6.54 3.84
CA VAL A 334 16.00 -7.20 5.10
C VAL A 334 16.59 -8.57 4.80
N HIS A 335 17.54 -9.01 5.61
CA HIS A 335 18.13 -10.32 5.44
C HIS A 335 17.08 -11.45 5.62
N PRO A 336 17.00 -12.41 4.68
CA PRO A 336 16.11 -13.58 4.79
C PRO A 336 16.23 -14.39 6.10
N ALA A 337 17.42 -14.42 6.70
CA ALA A 337 17.66 -15.09 7.98
C ALA A 337 16.89 -14.38 9.10
N THR A 338 16.94 -13.05 9.17
CA THR A 338 16.15 -12.25 10.11
C THR A 338 14.66 -12.49 9.92
N MET A 339 14.17 -12.46 8.67
CA MET A 339 12.76 -12.74 8.37
C MET A 339 12.32 -14.12 8.89
N THR A 340 13.18 -15.13 8.71
CA THR A 340 12.92 -16.51 9.13
C THR A 340 12.90 -16.68 10.66
N LEU A 341 13.78 -15.98 11.37
CA LEU A 341 13.81 -16.01 12.84
C LEU A 341 12.58 -15.34 13.44
N LEU A 342 12.21 -14.16 12.91
CA LEU A 342 11.08 -13.38 13.41
C LEU A 342 9.73 -14.02 13.06
N ASP A 343 9.64 -14.72 11.92
CA ASP A 343 8.47 -15.51 11.47
C ASP A 343 7.20 -14.69 11.12
N PHE A 344 7.07 -13.49 11.67
CA PHE A 344 6.05 -12.50 11.36
C PHE A 344 6.38 -11.66 10.12
N LEU A 345 7.64 -11.70 9.65
CA LEU A 345 8.04 -11.09 8.39
C LEU A 345 8.02 -12.13 7.27
N ALA A 346 7.20 -11.87 6.28
CA ALA A 346 7.24 -12.54 4.99
C ALA A 346 7.53 -11.52 3.89
N VAL A 347 7.91 -12.01 2.71
CA VAL A 347 8.10 -11.16 1.53
C VAL A 347 6.79 -10.40 1.23
N GLY A 348 6.86 -9.07 1.25
CA GLY A 348 5.69 -8.18 1.09
C GLY A 348 4.92 -7.88 2.38
N THR A 349 5.39 -8.31 3.55
CA THR A 349 4.84 -7.83 4.82
C THR A 349 5.16 -6.35 5.00
N GLN A 350 4.17 -5.54 5.36
CA GLN A 350 4.35 -4.15 5.72
C GLN A 350 5.06 -4.04 7.07
N LEU A 351 6.06 -3.18 7.15
CA LEU A 351 6.55 -2.60 8.39
C LEU A 351 6.09 -1.15 8.49
N LYS A 352 5.75 -0.71 9.70
CA LYS A 352 5.70 0.70 10.05
C LYS A 352 7.03 1.06 10.70
N ILE A 353 7.62 2.17 10.27
CA ILE A 353 9.00 2.53 10.62
C ILE A 353 9.08 3.92 11.23
N GLU A 354 10.20 4.17 11.89
CA GLU A 354 10.54 5.46 12.48
C GLU A 354 11.03 6.47 11.42
N HIS A 355 11.92 6.03 10.53
CA HIS A 355 12.53 6.81 9.45
C HIS A 355 12.75 5.94 8.21
N PRO A 356 12.87 6.53 6.99
CA PRO A 356 12.51 7.91 6.61
C PRO A 356 11.00 8.08 6.32
N GLY A 357 10.24 6.99 6.19
CA GLY A 357 8.82 7.00 5.82
C GLY A 357 7.88 6.53 6.93
N LYS A 358 6.58 6.38 6.60
CA LYS A 358 5.55 5.87 7.54
C LYS A 358 5.41 4.35 7.53
N GLY A 359 5.75 3.73 6.40
CA GLY A 359 5.73 2.30 6.25
C GLY A 359 6.42 1.87 4.97
N ASN A 360 6.76 0.59 4.91
CA ASN A 360 7.47 -0.02 3.80
C ASN A 360 7.06 -1.48 3.68
N CYS A 361 7.12 -2.05 2.47
CA CYS A 361 7.17 -3.50 2.34
C CYS A 361 8.58 -4.02 2.60
N VAL A 362 8.67 -5.24 3.13
CA VAL A 362 9.95 -5.94 3.33
C VAL A 362 10.21 -6.91 2.19
N VAL A 363 11.43 -6.85 1.64
CA VAL A 363 11.92 -7.75 0.59
C VAL A 363 13.24 -8.40 0.99
N PRO A 364 13.55 -9.61 0.47
CA PRO A 364 14.77 -10.32 0.82
C PRO A 364 16.00 -9.75 0.11
N VAL A 365 17.03 -9.42 0.89
CA VAL A 365 18.38 -9.07 0.40
C VAL A 365 19.39 -9.81 1.27
N ASP A 366 20.16 -10.74 0.71
CA ASP A 366 21.08 -11.60 1.45
C ASP A 366 22.55 -11.17 1.36
N SER A 367 22.85 -10.09 0.64
CA SER A 367 24.17 -9.45 0.65
C SER A 367 24.46 -8.60 1.90
N ILE A 368 23.41 -8.16 2.61
CA ILE A 368 23.52 -7.32 3.82
C ILE A 368 23.72 -8.17 5.08
N GLU A 369 24.03 -7.56 6.22
CA GLU A 369 24.28 -8.32 7.45
C GLU A 369 23.00 -8.86 8.09
N GLY A 370 23.05 -10.15 8.48
CA GLY A 370 21.98 -10.85 9.16
C GLY A 370 21.92 -10.58 10.68
N PRO A 371 21.08 -11.31 11.41
CA PRO A 371 20.89 -11.09 12.84
C PRO A 371 22.03 -11.72 13.64
N ILE A 372 22.33 -11.13 14.80
CA ILE A 372 23.23 -11.71 15.80
C ILE A 372 22.37 -12.18 16.97
N VAL A 373 22.52 -13.46 17.31
CA VAL A 373 21.65 -14.14 18.27
C VAL A 373 22.45 -14.80 19.38
N LYS A 374 21.81 -14.88 20.55
CA LYS A 374 22.27 -15.64 21.70
C LYS A 374 21.44 -16.92 21.82
N LEU A 375 22.12 -18.05 21.88
CA LEU A 375 21.52 -19.36 22.06
C LEU A 375 21.36 -19.69 23.56
N LYS A 376 20.48 -20.63 23.89
CA LYS A 376 20.20 -21.08 25.27
C LYS A 376 21.40 -21.67 25.99
N ASN A 377 22.39 -22.17 25.25
CA ASN A 377 23.67 -22.64 25.81
C ASN A 377 24.68 -21.51 26.09
N GLY A 378 24.32 -20.26 25.78
CA GLY A 378 25.15 -19.08 25.98
C GLY A 378 25.99 -18.66 24.77
N ASP A 379 26.01 -19.45 23.70
CA ASP A 379 26.76 -19.13 22.46
C ASP A 379 26.14 -17.89 21.79
N VAL A 380 26.99 -17.02 21.23
CA VAL A 380 26.61 -15.88 20.39
C VAL A 380 27.06 -16.15 18.97
N VAL A 381 26.12 -16.10 18.03
CA VAL A 381 26.34 -16.48 16.63
C VAL A 381 25.76 -15.41 15.71
N LYS A 382 26.55 -15.02 14.70
CA LYS A 382 26.08 -14.21 13.56
C LYS A 382 25.47 -15.16 12.54
N ILE A 383 24.19 -15.01 12.23
CA ILE A 383 23.47 -15.88 11.31
C ILE A 383 23.59 -15.31 9.90
N LYS A 384 24.19 -16.07 8.97
CA LYS A 384 24.41 -15.65 7.58
C LYS A 384 23.46 -16.33 6.59
N THR A 385 22.88 -17.47 6.96
CA THR A 385 22.03 -18.23 6.03
C THR A 385 20.65 -18.56 6.59
N ILE A 386 19.68 -18.78 5.70
CA ILE A 386 18.33 -19.24 6.07
C ILE A 386 18.37 -20.61 6.74
N LYS A 387 19.34 -21.46 6.36
CA LYS A 387 19.52 -22.79 6.93
C LYS A 387 19.92 -22.69 8.41
N GLU A 388 20.92 -21.88 8.72
CA GLU A 388 21.33 -21.59 10.11
C GLU A 388 20.16 -21.00 10.91
N ALA A 389 19.43 -20.04 10.34
CA ALA A 389 18.26 -19.46 11.01
C ALA A 389 17.23 -20.52 11.43
N LYS A 390 16.92 -21.48 10.56
CA LYS A 390 15.98 -22.58 10.86
C LYS A 390 16.52 -23.51 11.96
N GLU A 391 17.81 -23.82 11.95
CA GLU A 391 18.45 -24.71 12.94
C GLU A 391 18.56 -24.06 14.33
N CYS A 392 18.79 -22.74 14.39
CA CYS A 392 18.95 -21.99 15.63
C CYS A 392 17.63 -21.65 16.32
N LYS A 393 16.51 -21.58 15.58
CA LYS A 393 15.23 -21.05 16.07
C LYS A 393 14.74 -21.67 17.38
N GLY A 394 14.76 -23.00 17.53
CA GLY A 394 14.33 -23.68 18.77
C GLY A 394 15.29 -23.50 19.96
N LYS A 395 16.52 -23.04 19.68
CA LYS A 395 17.62 -22.86 20.62
C LYS A 395 17.86 -21.38 20.98
N LEU A 396 17.06 -20.45 20.45
CA LEU A 396 17.18 -19.02 20.73
C LEU A 396 16.89 -18.71 22.20
N SER A 397 17.69 -17.80 22.76
CA SER A 397 17.46 -17.17 24.06
C SER A 397 17.20 -15.67 23.92
N GLU A 398 17.92 -14.98 23.02
CA GLU A 398 17.79 -13.54 22.79
C GLU A 398 18.28 -13.21 21.37
N ILE A 399 17.61 -12.30 20.68
CA ILE A 399 18.07 -11.67 19.44
C ILE A 399 18.72 -10.36 19.85
N LEU A 400 20.04 -10.31 19.78
CA LEU A 400 20.85 -9.16 20.21
C LEU A 400 20.77 -8.03 19.17
N PHE A 401 20.82 -8.39 17.89
CA PHE A 401 20.72 -7.47 16.78
C PHE A 401 19.84 -8.07 15.68
N LEU A 402 18.91 -7.28 15.14
CA LEU A 402 18.08 -7.72 14.02
C LEU A 402 18.85 -7.80 12.70
N GLY A 403 19.99 -7.13 12.59
CA GLY A 403 20.78 -7.01 11.36
C GLY A 403 20.45 -5.73 10.60
N ASP A 404 20.72 -5.74 9.30
CA ASP A 404 20.59 -4.58 8.44
C ASP A 404 19.17 -4.38 7.92
N MET A 405 18.82 -3.11 7.73
CA MET A 405 17.75 -2.68 6.84
C MET A 405 18.35 -1.82 5.74
N LEU A 406 18.20 -2.28 4.51
CA LEU A 406 18.66 -1.60 3.31
C LEU A 406 17.63 -0.55 2.87
N VAL A 407 18.02 0.71 2.90
CA VAL A 407 17.16 1.86 2.60
C VAL A 407 17.73 2.66 1.44
N ALA A 408 16.93 2.83 0.38
CA ALA A 408 17.30 3.64 -0.77
C ALA A 408 17.35 5.13 -0.39
N PHE A 409 18.27 5.88 -0.98
CA PHE A 409 18.38 7.33 -0.78
C PHE A 409 17.12 8.05 -1.25
N GLY A 410 16.52 7.60 -2.35
CA GLY A 410 15.22 8.06 -2.84
C GLY A 410 14.12 8.16 -1.79
N GLU A 411 14.12 7.28 -0.80
CA GLU A 411 13.14 7.29 0.29
C GLU A 411 13.31 8.50 1.22
N PHE A 412 14.56 8.91 1.48
CA PHE A 412 14.84 10.12 2.22
C PHE A 412 14.47 11.35 1.42
N LEU A 413 14.79 11.36 0.11
CA LEU A 413 14.46 12.45 -0.80
C LEU A 413 12.96 12.70 -0.88
N ARG A 414 12.16 11.64 -1.08
CA ARG A 414 10.70 11.70 -1.14
C ARG A 414 10.07 12.22 0.15
N ASN A 415 10.51 11.69 1.29
CA ASN A 415 9.97 12.07 2.60
C ASN A 415 10.56 13.39 3.13
N ASN A 416 11.56 13.95 2.43
CA ASN A 416 12.31 15.15 2.81
C ASN A 416 12.80 15.09 4.27
N GLN A 417 13.26 13.92 4.70
CA GLN A 417 13.86 13.71 6.00
C GLN A 417 15.35 14.00 5.94
N PRO A 418 15.95 14.66 6.95
CA PRO A 418 17.40 14.77 7.04
C PRO A 418 18.06 13.39 6.95
N LEU A 419 19.21 13.35 6.28
CA LEU A 419 20.02 12.14 6.23
C LEU A 419 20.51 11.80 7.64
N LEU A 420 20.58 10.49 7.90
CA LEU A 420 21.08 9.92 9.14
C LEU A 420 22.48 9.32 8.88
N GLU A 421 23.34 9.32 9.90
CA GLU A 421 24.71 8.79 9.80
C GLU A 421 24.68 7.35 9.30
N SER A 422 25.39 7.06 8.19
CA SER A 422 25.47 5.71 7.65
C SER A 422 26.21 4.76 8.58
N GLY A 423 25.75 3.50 8.66
CA GLY A 423 26.54 2.42 9.22
C GLY A 423 27.86 2.21 8.47
N TRP A 424 28.89 1.80 9.19
CA TRP A 424 30.14 1.36 8.57
C TRP A 424 29.93 0.02 7.88
N CYS A 425 30.07 0.01 6.56
CA CYS A 425 29.74 -1.08 5.66
C CYS A 425 30.81 -1.30 4.59
N GLU A 426 30.76 -2.45 3.93
CA GLU A 426 31.78 -2.95 3.02
C GLU A 426 31.94 -2.05 1.78
N GLU A 427 30.85 -1.50 1.26
CA GLU A 427 30.84 -0.61 0.09
C GLU A 427 31.63 0.68 0.38
N TRP A 428 31.45 1.24 1.57
CA TRP A 428 32.17 2.43 2.01
C TRP A 428 33.66 2.11 2.23
N TRP A 429 33.97 0.97 2.84
CA TRP A 429 35.36 0.54 3.06
C TRP A 429 36.12 0.37 1.74
N ILE A 430 35.52 -0.29 0.75
CA ILE A 430 36.13 -0.44 -0.59
C ILE A 430 36.31 0.91 -1.26
N GLY A 431 35.32 1.80 -1.16
CA GLY A 431 35.47 3.16 -1.66
C GLY A 431 36.72 3.85 -1.09
N THR A 432 36.93 3.75 0.23
CA THR A 432 38.13 4.33 0.87
C THR A 432 39.44 3.64 0.46
N LEU A 433 39.40 2.34 0.17
CA LEU A 433 40.56 1.60 -0.36
C LEU A 433 40.93 2.10 -1.76
N VAL A 434 39.94 2.26 -2.64
CA VAL A 434 40.14 2.69 -4.04
C VAL A 434 40.58 4.14 -4.14
N GLU A 435 40.15 5.01 -3.22
CA GLU A 435 40.55 6.42 -3.15
C GLU A 435 41.88 6.65 -2.40
N SER A 436 42.44 5.62 -1.77
CA SER A 436 43.71 5.73 -1.04
C SER A 436 44.86 6.09 -1.99
N GLU A 437 45.72 7.02 -1.57
CA GLU A 437 46.93 7.41 -2.31
C GLU A 437 47.87 6.23 -2.60
N ASN A 438 47.83 5.20 -1.75
CA ASN A 438 48.65 3.99 -1.88
C ASN A 438 48.05 2.95 -2.83
N PHE A 439 46.83 3.17 -3.34
CA PHE A 439 46.13 2.28 -4.25
C PHE A 439 46.32 2.73 -5.71
N ASN A 440 47.04 1.94 -6.49
CA ASN A 440 47.20 2.17 -7.93
C ASN A 440 46.32 1.23 -8.73
N LYS A 441 45.35 1.78 -9.48
CA LYS A 441 44.38 1.02 -10.29
C LYS A 441 45.01 0.18 -11.40
N GLU A 442 46.18 0.55 -11.92
CA GLU A 442 46.81 -0.11 -13.06
C GLU A 442 47.73 -1.28 -12.67
N THR A 443 48.20 -1.32 -11.42
CA THR A 443 49.21 -2.30 -10.95
C THR A 443 48.73 -3.23 -9.84
N ASN A 444 47.54 -3.00 -9.27
CA ASN A 444 46.98 -3.86 -8.22
C ASN A 444 46.31 -5.11 -8.78
N THR A 445 46.53 -6.25 -8.12
CA THR A 445 45.91 -7.55 -8.43
C THR A 445 44.82 -7.94 -7.43
N LEU A 446 44.39 -7.01 -6.57
CA LEU A 446 43.38 -7.27 -5.53
C LEU A 446 42.00 -7.47 -6.16
N ASP A 447 41.35 -8.56 -5.78
CA ASP A 447 39.96 -8.85 -6.16
C ASP A 447 39.01 -8.08 -5.25
N LEU A 448 38.48 -6.96 -5.73
CA LEU A 448 37.59 -6.08 -4.97
C LEU A 448 36.26 -6.77 -4.62
N ASN A 449 35.75 -7.63 -5.50
CA ASN A 449 34.49 -8.34 -5.27
C ASN A 449 34.64 -9.35 -4.14
N LYS A 450 35.78 -10.06 -4.10
CA LYS A 450 36.11 -10.97 -3.00
C LYS A 450 36.19 -10.24 -1.66
N LEU A 451 36.81 -9.06 -1.65
CA LEU A 451 36.93 -8.24 -0.44
C LEU A 451 35.56 -7.73 0.06
N GLU A 452 34.66 -7.36 -0.86
CA GLU A 452 33.29 -6.93 -0.51
C GLU A 452 32.46 -8.01 0.15
N GLN A 453 32.65 -9.27 -0.29
CA GLN A 453 31.99 -10.43 0.29
C GLN A 453 32.55 -10.81 1.68
N GLY A 454 33.56 -10.10 2.16
CA GLY A 454 34.17 -10.32 3.47
C GLY A 454 35.02 -11.58 3.56
N ASP A 455 35.50 -12.12 2.43
CA ASP A 455 36.42 -13.28 2.40
C ASP A 455 37.86 -12.83 2.66
N LEU A 456 38.09 -12.34 3.89
CA LEU A 456 39.37 -11.88 4.40
C LEU A 456 39.52 -12.19 5.90
N THR A 457 40.72 -12.57 6.33
CA THR A 457 41.04 -12.82 7.74
C THR A 457 41.24 -11.52 8.52
N ALA A 458 41.17 -11.56 9.84
CA ALA A 458 41.40 -10.36 10.65
C ALA A 458 42.83 -9.82 10.46
N SER A 459 43.83 -10.68 10.29
CA SER A 459 45.21 -10.23 10.03
C SER A 459 45.30 -9.43 8.71
N GLU A 460 44.74 -9.97 7.64
CA GLU A 460 44.70 -9.31 6.32
C GLU A 460 43.93 -7.98 6.39
N ALA A 461 42.84 -7.91 7.15
CA ALA A 461 42.09 -6.66 7.37
C ALA A 461 42.96 -5.55 7.97
N PHE A 462 43.75 -5.89 8.99
CA PHE A 462 44.66 -4.95 9.65
C PHE A 462 45.82 -4.57 8.74
N GLU A 463 46.42 -5.53 8.03
CA GLU A 463 47.50 -5.27 7.07
C GLU A 463 47.07 -4.33 5.94
N LEU A 464 45.87 -4.55 5.37
CA LEU A 464 45.30 -3.66 4.35
C LEU A 464 45.02 -2.27 4.92
N SER A 465 44.48 -2.21 6.13
CA SER A 465 44.18 -0.94 6.79
C SER A 465 45.43 -0.11 7.08
N GLU A 466 46.53 -0.75 7.50
CA GLU A 466 47.83 -0.09 7.70
C GLU A 466 48.49 0.30 6.37
N LYS A 467 48.51 -0.61 5.39
CA LYS A 467 49.13 -0.38 4.07
C LYS A 467 48.47 0.77 3.31
N TYR A 468 47.14 0.84 3.32
CA TYR A 468 46.37 1.83 2.57
C TYR A 468 45.89 3.01 3.44
N ASN A 469 46.26 3.04 4.73
CA ASN A 469 45.86 4.08 5.68
C ASN A 469 44.32 4.30 5.74
N ILE A 470 43.58 3.19 5.77
CA ILE A 470 42.12 3.19 5.85
C ILE A 470 41.64 2.66 7.20
N ALA A 471 40.36 2.86 7.50
CA ALA A 471 39.76 2.32 8.73
C ALA A 471 39.60 0.78 8.64
N LEU A 472 39.48 0.14 9.81
CA LEU A 472 39.36 -1.31 9.91
C LEU A 472 38.13 -1.83 9.14
N HIS A 473 38.26 -3.01 8.52
CA HIS A 473 37.17 -3.66 7.80
C HIS A 473 35.90 -3.82 8.67
N PRO A 474 34.69 -3.57 8.12
CA PRO A 474 33.44 -3.66 8.86
C PRO A 474 33.16 -5.02 9.52
N GLU A 475 33.49 -6.15 8.91
CA GLU A 475 33.29 -7.50 9.49
C GLU A 475 33.96 -7.66 10.87
N TYR A 476 35.11 -7.00 11.07
CA TYR A 476 35.89 -7.05 12.31
C TYR A 476 35.71 -5.80 13.19
N THR A 477 34.74 -4.96 12.87
CA THR A 477 34.38 -3.76 13.62
C THR A 477 33.11 -4.01 14.44
N TYR A 478 33.18 -3.79 15.75
CA TYR A 478 32.07 -4.06 16.68
C TYR A 478 31.33 -2.80 17.12
N CYS A 479 30.20 -2.96 17.80
CA CYS A 479 29.35 -1.86 18.27
C CYS A 479 29.91 -1.17 19.53
N TYR A 480 31.15 -0.67 19.47
CA TYR A 480 31.82 -0.01 20.59
C TYR A 480 31.06 1.20 21.13
N HIS A 481 30.38 1.95 20.25
CA HIS A 481 29.55 3.11 20.60
C HIS A 481 28.33 2.74 21.45
N ASP A 482 27.92 1.47 21.48
CA ASP A 482 26.78 1.03 22.27
C ASP A 482 27.12 0.77 23.74
N VAL A 483 28.41 0.68 24.07
CA VAL A 483 28.94 0.30 25.38
C VAL A 483 29.57 1.50 26.09
N THR A 484 29.46 1.54 27.42
CA THR A 484 30.12 2.57 28.23
C THR A 484 31.63 2.33 28.33
N ILE A 485 32.42 3.40 28.46
CA ILE A 485 33.88 3.30 28.69
C ILE A 485 34.23 2.47 29.93
N ARG A 486 33.40 2.53 30.97
CA ARG A 486 33.59 1.74 32.20
C ARG A 486 33.50 0.24 31.91
N ASP A 487 32.47 -0.17 31.17
CA ASP A 487 32.24 -1.58 30.85
C ASP A 487 33.32 -2.10 29.90
N LEU A 488 33.70 -1.31 28.88
CA LEU A 488 34.83 -1.65 28.00
C LEU A 488 36.15 -1.77 28.74
N ASN A 489 36.45 -0.86 29.67
CA ASN A 489 37.66 -0.95 30.50
C ASN A 489 37.67 -2.23 31.36
N SER A 490 36.52 -2.66 31.85
CA SER A 490 36.42 -3.93 32.58
C SER A 490 36.63 -5.16 31.69
N LEU A 491 36.28 -5.08 30.41
CA LEU A 491 36.56 -6.10 29.41
C LEU A 491 38.04 -6.10 29.02
N ILE A 492 38.65 -4.92 28.83
CA ILE A 492 40.08 -4.75 28.57
C ILE A 492 40.92 -5.38 29.67
N GLU A 493 40.60 -5.12 30.94
CA GLU A 493 41.32 -5.70 32.07
C GLU A 493 41.28 -7.24 32.05
N LEU A 494 40.15 -7.82 31.63
CA LEU A 494 40.01 -9.27 31.48
C LEU A 494 40.82 -9.82 30.30
N ILE A 495 40.77 -9.16 29.14
CA ILE A 495 41.50 -9.54 27.93
C ILE A 495 43.00 -9.44 28.17
N LEU A 496 43.48 -8.35 28.76
CA LEU A 496 44.91 -8.14 29.03
C LEU A 496 45.47 -9.18 30.01
N LYS A 497 44.67 -9.62 30.99
CA LYS A 497 45.08 -10.65 31.95
C LYS A 497 45.34 -12.01 31.30
N HIS A 498 44.60 -12.34 30.23
CA HIS A 498 44.70 -13.64 29.54
C HIS A 498 45.33 -13.49 28.15
N LYS A 499 45.91 -12.34 27.82
CA LYS A 499 46.48 -12.06 26.50
C LYS A 499 47.60 -13.02 26.12
N GLU A 500 48.38 -13.48 27.11
CA GLU A 500 49.45 -14.47 26.90
C GLU A 500 48.91 -15.88 26.58
N GLU A 501 47.62 -16.14 26.82
CA GLU A 501 46.92 -17.39 26.50
C GLU A 501 46.32 -17.37 25.09
N TYR A 502 46.52 -16.30 24.31
CA TYR A 502 46.05 -16.20 22.93
C TYR A 502 46.78 -17.21 22.02
N ASP A 503 46.01 -18.09 21.38
CA ASP A 503 46.49 -19.05 20.40
C ASP A 503 46.13 -18.54 18.99
N PRO A 504 47.10 -18.33 18.08
CA PRO A 504 46.84 -17.87 16.72
C PRO A 504 45.93 -18.80 15.88
N GLU A 505 45.80 -20.07 16.25
CA GLU A 505 44.90 -21.02 15.59
C GLU A 505 43.56 -21.18 16.32
N LYS A 506 43.54 -21.11 17.66
CA LYS A 506 42.33 -21.40 18.45
C LYS A 506 41.61 -20.15 19.00
N GLY A 507 42.28 -19.00 19.06
CA GLY A 507 41.77 -17.76 19.62
C GLY A 507 42.00 -17.63 21.13
N LEU A 508 41.07 -16.96 21.81
CA LEU A 508 41.19 -16.58 23.22
C LEU A 508 40.16 -17.30 24.09
N GLU A 509 40.62 -17.92 25.18
CA GLU A 509 39.75 -18.47 26.23
C GLU A 509 39.68 -17.51 27.42
N LEU A 510 38.47 -17.11 27.81
CA LEU A 510 38.22 -16.22 28.94
C LEU A 510 37.32 -16.91 29.98
N PRO A 511 37.47 -16.62 31.28
CA PRO A 511 36.54 -17.15 32.29
C PRO A 511 35.15 -16.53 32.15
N LEU A 512 34.11 -17.35 32.31
CA LEU A 512 32.72 -16.90 32.31
C LEU A 512 32.46 -15.91 33.47
N SER A 513 32.15 -14.67 33.13
CA SER A 513 32.03 -13.54 34.05
C SER A 513 31.01 -12.52 33.56
N TYR A 514 30.73 -11.46 34.31
CA TYR A 514 29.74 -10.45 33.93
C TYR A 514 30.12 -9.70 32.63
N GLN A 515 31.42 -9.64 32.31
CA GLN A 515 31.95 -9.09 31.05
C GLN A 515 31.40 -9.81 29.81
N LYS A 516 30.85 -11.02 29.95
CA LYS A 516 30.11 -11.70 28.87
C LYS A 516 29.00 -10.82 28.30
N ARG A 517 28.26 -10.08 29.14
CA ARG A 517 27.20 -9.19 28.63
C ARG A 517 27.78 -8.06 27.77
N VAL A 518 28.99 -7.61 28.06
CA VAL A 518 29.69 -6.61 27.26
C VAL A 518 30.01 -7.17 25.87
N LEU A 519 30.51 -8.41 25.79
CA LEU A 519 30.75 -9.10 24.51
C LEU A 519 29.45 -9.31 23.71
N GLU A 520 28.35 -9.65 24.39
CA GLU A 520 27.01 -9.77 23.78
C GLU A 520 26.52 -8.43 23.21
N ILE A 521 26.70 -7.32 23.93
CA ILE A 521 26.31 -5.98 23.45
C ILE A 521 27.22 -5.51 22.32
N LEU A 522 28.52 -5.83 22.34
CA LEU A 522 29.41 -5.53 21.22
C LEU A 522 29.05 -6.30 19.94
N GLY A 523 28.36 -7.44 20.09
CA GLY A 523 28.01 -8.33 18.98
C GLY A 523 29.16 -9.26 18.58
N VAL A 524 30.08 -9.58 19.49
CA VAL A 524 31.23 -10.47 19.21
C VAL A 524 30.76 -11.93 19.23
N PRO A 525 30.91 -12.69 18.14
CA PRO A 525 30.64 -14.13 18.13
C PRO A 525 31.56 -14.88 19.10
N HIS A 526 30.98 -15.77 19.92
CA HIS A 526 31.72 -16.57 20.90
C HIS A 526 30.94 -17.79 21.35
N ILE A 527 31.67 -18.81 21.81
CA ILE A 527 31.12 -20.09 22.27
C ILE A 527 31.33 -20.22 23.78
N VAL A 528 30.37 -20.81 24.49
CA VAL A 528 30.48 -21.08 25.94
C VAL A 528 30.58 -22.58 26.19
N ARG A 529 31.73 -23.05 26.70
CA ARG A 529 31.96 -24.46 27.09
C ARG A 529 32.68 -24.49 28.42
N GLU A 530 32.33 -25.43 29.30
CA GLU A 530 33.04 -25.66 30.58
C GLU A 530 33.27 -24.40 31.44
N ASN A 531 32.29 -23.49 31.52
CA ASN A 531 32.40 -22.18 32.20
C ASN A 531 33.51 -21.25 31.65
N LYS A 532 33.89 -21.43 30.39
CA LYS A 532 34.77 -20.53 29.64
C LYS A 532 34.05 -19.96 28.41
N ILE A 533 34.49 -18.78 28.02
CA ILE A 533 34.11 -18.07 26.79
C ILE A 533 35.25 -18.28 25.81
N ILE A 534 34.95 -18.88 24.66
CA ILE A 534 35.91 -19.15 23.59
C ILE A 534 35.58 -18.21 22.44
N ILE A 535 36.50 -17.30 22.14
CA ILE A 535 36.41 -16.37 21.01
C ILE A 535 37.35 -16.89 19.94
N ASP A 536 36.89 -16.96 18.68
CA ASP A 536 37.74 -17.46 17.60
C ASP A 536 38.97 -16.59 17.35
N LYS A 537 39.91 -17.10 16.55
CA LYS A 537 41.20 -16.45 16.28
C LYS A 537 41.03 -15.04 15.69
N ASP A 538 40.11 -14.84 14.76
CA ASP A 538 39.97 -13.60 14.01
C ASP A 538 39.32 -12.51 14.87
N HIS A 539 38.25 -12.86 15.58
CA HIS A 539 37.60 -11.95 16.51
C HIS A 539 38.49 -11.63 17.71
N SER A 540 39.25 -12.61 18.21
CA SER A 540 40.25 -12.40 19.27
C SER A 540 41.37 -11.45 18.81
N TYR A 541 41.89 -11.66 17.60
CA TYR A 541 42.91 -10.79 17.01
C TYR A 541 42.42 -9.34 16.88
N SER A 542 41.20 -9.14 16.39
CA SER A 542 40.58 -7.81 16.30
C SER A 542 40.45 -7.16 17.68
N LEU A 543 39.91 -7.87 18.68
CA LEU A 543 39.74 -7.33 20.03
C LEU A 543 41.06 -6.94 20.69
N ILE A 544 42.09 -7.79 20.59
CA ILE A 544 43.41 -7.53 21.19
C ILE A 544 44.09 -6.30 20.57
N ASN A 545 43.92 -6.11 19.26
CA ASN A 545 44.55 -4.99 18.54
C ASN A 545 43.75 -3.69 18.57
N THR A 546 42.44 -3.74 18.75
CA THR A 546 41.61 -2.54 18.94
C THR A 546 41.61 -2.06 20.40
N LEU A 547 41.60 -2.99 21.37
CA LEU A 547 41.50 -2.71 22.81
C LEU A 547 42.84 -2.92 23.54
N LYS A 548 43.92 -2.29 23.04
CA LYS A 548 45.30 -2.52 23.50
C LYS A 548 45.58 -2.11 24.95
N THR A 549 44.98 -1.01 25.39
CA THR A 549 45.21 -0.43 26.72
C THR A 549 43.92 0.16 27.28
N LYS A 550 43.97 0.56 28.56
CA LYS A 550 42.82 1.17 29.24
C LYS A 550 42.41 2.46 28.54
N LEU A 551 41.13 2.57 28.21
CA LEU A 551 40.54 3.71 27.53
C LEU A 551 40.55 4.95 28.44
N PRO A 552 40.90 6.13 27.89
CA PRO A 552 40.83 7.39 28.62
C PRO A 552 39.38 7.75 28.99
N PRO A 553 39.14 8.44 30.11
CA PRO A 553 37.79 8.86 30.55
C PRO A 553 37.28 10.04 29.72
N LEU A 554 36.93 9.79 28.46
CA LEU A 554 36.31 10.77 27.56
C LEU A 554 34.77 10.70 27.63
N LYS A 555 34.09 11.66 27.00
CA LYS A 555 32.63 11.65 26.90
C LYS A 555 32.14 10.68 25.81
N ASP A 556 32.89 10.59 24.72
CA ASP A 556 32.59 9.69 23.60
C ASP A 556 33.45 8.42 23.68
N THR A 557 32.77 7.27 23.65
CA THR A 557 33.43 5.95 23.65
C THR A 557 34.26 5.75 22.39
N MET A 558 33.77 6.18 21.23
CA MET A 558 34.46 5.94 19.95
C MET A 558 35.76 6.75 19.84
N GLU A 559 35.77 8.00 20.31
CA GLU A 559 36.99 8.77 20.42
C GLU A 559 38.01 8.08 21.34
N ALA A 560 37.56 7.53 22.48
CA ALA A 560 38.44 6.83 23.41
C ALA A 560 39.07 5.58 22.79
N VAL A 561 38.30 4.78 22.05
CA VAL A 561 38.80 3.59 21.33
C VAL A 561 39.82 3.98 20.27
N ASN A 562 39.55 5.02 19.48
CA ASN A 562 40.45 5.49 18.42
C ASN A 562 41.79 6.03 18.93
N ARG A 563 41.88 6.53 20.17
CA ARG A 563 43.15 6.96 20.78
C ARG A 563 44.07 5.80 21.17
N VAL A 564 43.52 4.61 21.35
CA VAL A 564 44.24 3.42 21.84
C VAL A 564 44.50 2.41 20.72
N SER A 565 43.58 2.30 19.76
CA SER A 565 43.72 1.44 18.59
C SER A 565 44.88 1.90 17.70
N SER A 566 45.60 0.95 17.06
CA SER A 566 46.60 1.30 16.04
C SER A 566 45.99 1.78 14.73
N ILE A 567 44.72 1.46 14.51
CA ILE A 567 44.00 1.73 13.26
C ILE A 567 42.71 2.48 13.60
N LYS A 568 42.28 3.36 12.70
CA LYS A 568 41.02 4.08 12.84
C LYS A 568 39.83 3.11 12.83
N ILE A 569 38.95 3.25 13.82
CA ILE A 569 37.72 2.47 13.99
C ILE A 569 36.52 3.41 13.79
N LYS A 570 35.62 3.02 12.88
CA LYS A 570 34.39 3.73 12.57
C LYS A 570 33.22 3.17 13.38
N LYS A 571 32.13 3.93 13.50
CA LYS A 571 30.91 3.46 14.18
C LYS A 571 30.24 2.38 13.32
N LYS A 572 30.12 1.15 13.85
CA LYS A 572 29.49 0.05 13.10
C LYS A 572 28.02 0.32 12.79
N ALA A 573 27.27 0.84 13.77
CA ALA A 573 25.82 0.98 13.74
C ALA A 573 25.35 2.26 14.46
N PRO A 574 25.70 3.46 13.95
CA PRO A 574 25.38 4.72 14.61
C PRO A 574 23.87 4.97 14.75
N VAL A 575 23.06 4.38 13.86
CA VAL A 575 21.62 4.59 13.77
C VAL A 575 20.90 3.24 13.73
N TYR A 576 19.89 3.11 14.59
CA TYR A 576 18.94 1.99 14.62
C TYR A 576 17.55 2.48 14.26
N ILE A 577 16.84 1.77 13.39
CA ILE A 577 15.48 2.11 12.96
C ILE A 577 14.47 1.31 13.78
N GLY A 578 13.63 2.02 14.52
CA GLY A 578 12.47 1.43 15.21
C GLY A 578 11.42 0.96 14.21
N THR A 579 10.85 -0.24 14.46
CA THR A 579 9.91 -0.87 13.52
C THR A 579 8.81 -1.68 14.21
N ARG A 580 7.67 -1.78 13.55
CA ARG A 580 6.54 -2.62 13.96
C ARG A 580 5.87 -3.27 12.74
N VAL A 581 5.43 -4.51 12.88
CA VAL A 581 4.69 -5.20 11.81
C VAL A 581 3.34 -4.51 11.55
N GLY A 582 3.09 -4.20 10.27
CA GLY A 582 1.87 -3.61 9.74
C GLY A 582 0.96 -4.64 9.09
N ARG A 583 0.46 -4.36 7.89
CA ARG A 583 -0.37 -5.28 7.10
C ARG A 583 0.46 -6.49 6.59
N PRO A 584 -0.03 -7.72 6.75
CA PRO A 584 0.49 -8.89 6.04
C PRO A 584 0.43 -8.73 4.54
N GLU A 585 1.26 -9.50 3.83
CA GLU A 585 1.20 -9.69 2.38
C GLU A 585 -0.18 -10.20 1.93
N LYS A 586 -0.54 -10.13 0.65
CA LYS A 586 -1.81 -10.67 0.14
C LYS A 586 -1.69 -11.09 -1.32
N SER A 587 -2.27 -12.24 -1.65
CA SER A 587 -2.49 -12.70 -3.03
C SER A 587 -3.73 -13.58 -3.01
N LYS A 588 -4.88 -13.02 -3.42
CA LYS A 588 -6.21 -13.64 -3.37
C LYS A 588 -7.17 -13.13 -4.44
N GLU A 589 -8.18 -13.91 -4.78
CA GLU A 589 -9.23 -13.49 -5.72
C GLU A 589 -10.05 -12.32 -5.15
N ARG A 590 -10.45 -11.38 -6.02
CA ARG A 590 -11.27 -10.23 -5.62
C ARG A 590 -12.75 -10.61 -5.59
N LEU A 591 -13.19 -11.12 -4.45
CA LEU A 591 -14.55 -11.64 -4.29
C LEU A 591 -15.52 -10.63 -3.66
N MET A 592 -16.68 -10.45 -4.30
CA MET A 592 -17.83 -9.82 -3.64
C MET A 592 -18.33 -10.68 -2.47
N ARG A 593 -19.09 -10.09 -1.54
CA ARG A 593 -19.67 -10.82 -0.41
C ARG A 593 -21.19 -10.84 -0.45
N PRO A 594 -21.81 -12.04 -0.60
CA PRO A 594 -21.34 -13.26 -1.26
C PRO A 594 -20.85 -13.08 -2.70
N ALA A 595 -19.96 -13.97 -3.17
CA ALA A 595 -19.35 -13.94 -4.49
C ALA A 595 -20.31 -14.49 -5.57
N PRO A 596 -20.74 -13.67 -6.55
CA PRO A 596 -21.57 -14.12 -7.66
C PRO A 596 -20.70 -14.70 -8.79
N HIS A 597 -21.31 -15.58 -9.59
CA HIS A 597 -20.78 -16.00 -10.89
C HIS A 597 -21.40 -15.18 -12.03
N VAL A 598 -22.57 -14.60 -11.80
CA VAL A 598 -23.31 -13.79 -12.77
C VAL A 598 -23.98 -12.59 -12.12
N LEU A 599 -23.98 -11.46 -12.83
CA LEU A 599 -24.76 -10.28 -12.46
C LEU A 599 -26.22 -10.42 -12.90
N PHE A 600 -26.92 -11.42 -12.33
CA PHE A 600 -28.34 -11.68 -12.58
C PHE A 600 -29.15 -11.63 -11.27
N PRO A 601 -30.21 -10.80 -11.19
CA PRO A 601 -31.00 -10.64 -9.97
C PRO A 601 -31.92 -11.83 -9.73
N ILE A 602 -31.82 -12.44 -8.54
CA ILE A 602 -32.68 -13.56 -8.11
C ILE A 602 -33.48 -13.27 -6.83
N GLY A 603 -33.34 -12.06 -6.26
CA GLY A 603 -33.96 -11.70 -4.99
C GLY A 603 -33.52 -12.63 -3.86
N ASN A 604 -34.46 -12.95 -2.96
CA ASN A 604 -34.25 -13.92 -1.88
C ASN A 604 -34.63 -15.36 -2.29
N ASN A 605 -34.82 -15.63 -3.60
CA ASN A 605 -35.31 -16.93 -4.06
C ASN A 605 -34.26 -18.04 -4.03
N GLY A 606 -32.97 -17.69 -4.10
CA GLY A 606 -31.85 -18.64 -4.05
C GLY A 606 -31.36 -19.02 -2.65
N GLY A 607 -32.10 -18.66 -1.59
CA GLY A 607 -31.70 -18.89 -0.20
C GLY A 607 -30.51 -18.01 0.24
N SER A 608 -29.88 -18.34 1.37
CA SER A 608 -28.76 -17.59 1.93
C SER A 608 -27.51 -17.61 1.02
N ARG A 609 -27.32 -18.70 0.26
CA ARG A 609 -26.21 -18.87 -0.69
C ARG A 609 -26.45 -18.24 -2.07
N ARG A 610 -27.66 -17.73 -2.33
CA ARG A 610 -28.03 -17.07 -3.60
C ARG A 610 -27.84 -17.95 -4.83
N LEU A 611 -28.23 -19.23 -4.74
CA LEU A 611 -28.09 -20.18 -5.83
C LEU A 611 -29.17 -19.98 -6.91
N VAL A 612 -28.74 -19.81 -8.17
CA VAL A 612 -29.62 -19.63 -9.32
C VAL A 612 -30.46 -20.88 -9.57
N ALA A 613 -29.87 -22.08 -9.47
CA ALA A 613 -30.59 -23.35 -9.62
C ALA A 613 -31.71 -23.52 -8.57
N THR A 614 -31.49 -23.04 -7.33
CA THR A 614 -32.52 -23.06 -6.27
C THR A 614 -33.65 -22.07 -6.57
N ALA A 615 -33.32 -20.88 -7.07
CA ALA A 615 -34.32 -19.92 -7.51
C ALA A 615 -35.13 -20.44 -8.71
N ALA A 616 -34.49 -21.13 -9.65
CA ALA A 616 -35.11 -21.72 -10.83
C ALA A 616 -36.16 -22.79 -10.50
N LYS A 617 -35.96 -23.59 -9.43
CA LYS A 617 -36.94 -24.59 -8.96
C LYS A 617 -38.30 -24.00 -8.56
N LYS A 618 -38.36 -22.70 -8.25
CA LYS A 618 -39.63 -22.00 -7.96
C LYS A 618 -40.44 -21.65 -9.21
N GLY A 619 -39.91 -21.93 -10.41
CA GLY A 619 -40.55 -21.60 -11.68
C GLY A 619 -40.43 -20.11 -11.99
N SER A 620 -41.48 -19.35 -11.72
CA SER A 620 -41.53 -17.92 -11.99
C SER A 620 -41.17 -17.07 -10.77
N ILE A 621 -40.24 -16.13 -10.94
CA ILE A 621 -39.81 -15.20 -9.88
C ILE A 621 -40.08 -13.75 -10.30
N LYS A 622 -40.44 -12.91 -9.32
CA LYS A 622 -40.57 -11.46 -9.49
C LYS A 622 -39.27 -10.77 -9.09
N ILE A 623 -38.67 -10.05 -10.03
CA ILE A 623 -37.39 -9.36 -9.85
C ILE A 623 -37.42 -8.01 -10.56
N ASP A 624 -36.67 -7.04 -10.03
CA ASP A 624 -36.51 -5.73 -10.64
C ASP A 624 -35.35 -5.76 -11.64
N MET A 625 -35.67 -5.63 -12.93
CA MET A 625 -34.68 -5.67 -14.02
C MET A 625 -35.15 -4.93 -15.28
N ALA A 626 -34.20 -4.41 -16.05
CA ALA A 626 -34.46 -3.95 -17.41
C ALA A 626 -34.40 -5.09 -18.43
N ARG A 627 -34.95 -4.82 -19.62
CA ARG A 627 -34.79 -5.64 -20.83
C ARG A 627 -34.57 -4.69 -21.99
N ARG A 628 -33.89 -5.15 -23.01
CA ARG A 628 -33.76 -4.41 -24.26
C ARG A 628 -35.02 -4.60 -25.11
N ILE A 629 -35.39 -3.58 -25.87
CA ILE A 629 -36.55 -3.56 -26.76
C ILE A 629 -36.03 -3.35 -28.18
N CYS A 630 -36.45 -4.20 -29.11
CA CYS A 630 -36.10 -4.05 -30.52
C CYS A 630 -36.61 -2.70 -31.08
N THR A 631 -35.73 -1.97 -31.77
CA THR A 631 -36.05 -0.67 -32.38
C THR A 631 -36.91 -0.81 -33.63
N ASN A 632 -36.95 -2.00 -34.25
CA ASN A 632 -37.85 -2.27 -35.37
C ASN A 632 -39.32 -2.18 -34.89
N PRO A 633 -40.12 -1.23 -35.41
CA PRO A 633 -41.52 -1.02 -35.03
C PRO A 633 -42.41 -2.27 -35.18
N ASP A 634 -42.07 -3.16 -36.13
CA ASP A 634 -42.85 -4.35 -36.45
C ASP A 634 -42.49 -5.56 -35.55
N CYS A 635 -41.33 -5.53 -34.90
CA CYS A 635 -40.87 -6.63 -34.04
C CYS A 635 -41.12 -6.36 -32.56
N LYS A 636 -40.59 -5.23 -32.04
CA LYS A 636 -40.64 -4.81 -30.62
C LYS A 636 -40.40 -5.92 -29.59
N LEU A 637 -39.69 -6.99 -29.98
CA LEU A 637 -39.37 -8.11 -29.12
C LEU A 637 -38.48 -7.63 -27.97
N THR A 638 -38.73 -8.14 -26.75
CA THR A 638 -37.87 -7.86 -25.61
C THR A 638 -36.81 -8.94 -25.42
N SER A 639 -35.53 -8.56 -25.34
CA SER A 639 -34.37 -9.45 -25.17
C SER A 639 -33.40 -8.90 -24.11
N GLN A 640 -32.29 -9.60 -23.90
CA GLN A 640 -31.12 -9.07 -23.16
C GLN A 640 -30.03 -8.58 -24.12
N ASN A 641 -30.00 -9.15 -25.32
CA ASN A 641 -29.05 -8.92 -26.40
C ASN A 641 -29.19 -7.54 -27.04
N SER A 642 -28.06 -6.92 -27.38
CA SER A 642 -27.97 -5.67 -28.15
C SER A 642 -28.57 -5.79 -29.55
N ILE A 643 -28.51 -6.97 -30.16
CA ILE A 643 -29.16 -7.27 -31.44
C ILE A 643 -30.39 -8.16 -31.21
N CYS A 644 -31.48 -7.84 -31.89
CA CYS A 644 -32.72 -8.62 -31.80
C CYS A 644 -32.51 -10.03 -32.36
N PRO A 645 -32.76 -11.11 -31.58
CA PRO A 645 -32.55 -12.49 -32.02
C PRO A 645 -33.54 -12.94 -33.11
N TYR A 646 -34.60 -12.15 -33.38
CA TYR A 646 -35.62 -12.48 -34.38
C TYR A 646 -35.41 -11.76 -35.71
N CYS A 647 -35.17 -10.44 -35.69
CA CYS A 647 -35.10 -9.62 -36.91
C CYS A 647 -33.74 -8.94 -37.16
N GLY A 648 -32.74 -9.14 -36.30
CA GLY A 648 -31.40 -8.57 -36.47
C GLY A 648 -31.28 -7.06 -36.27
N ALA A 649 -32.37 -6.34 -35.95
CA ALA A 649 -32.32 -4.90 -35.69
C ALA A 649 -31.69 -4.59 -34.32
N PRO A 650 -31.09 -3.40 -34.15
CA PRO A 650 -30.60 -2.92 -32.85
C PRO A 650 -31.71 -2.91 -31.78
N THR A 651 -31.31 -2.90 -30.53
CA THR A 651 -32.22 -2.83 -29.39
C THR A 651 -31.82 -1.70 -28.45
N GLU A 652 -32.78 -1.10 -27.78
CA GLU A 652 -32.57 -0.04 -26.78
C GLU A 652 -32.89 -0.54 -25.38
N ILE A 653 -32.21 -0.01 -24.36
CA ILE A 653 -32.45 -0.38 -22.96
C ILE A 653 -33.82 0.16 -22.53
N GLY A 654 -34.76 -0.75 -22.25
CA GLY A 654 -36.07 -0.40 -21.74
C GLY A 654 -36.04 -0.06 -20.24
N LYS A 655 -37.11 0.57 -19.75
CA LYS A 655 -37.24 0.95 -18.34
C LYS A 655 -37.11 -0.26 -17.40
N ALA A 656 -36.38 -0.05 -16.31
CA ALA A 656 -36.32 -0.99 -15.20
C ALA A 656 -37.67 -1.07 -14.47
N GLY A 657 -37.98 -2.24 -13.94
CA GLY A 657 -39.20 -2.47 -13.18
C GLY A 657 -39.36 -3.92 -12.76
N ILE A 658 -40.33 -4.16 -11.87
CA ILE A 658 -40.63 -5.51 -11.35
C ILE A 658 -41.27 -6.33 -12.46
N LYS A 659 -40.55 -7.37 -12.92
CA LYS A 659 -40.98 -8.29 -13.98
C LYS A 659 -41.06 -9.71 -13.44
N SER A 660 -42.04 -10.47 -13.93
CA SER A 660 -42.17 -11.91 -13.67
C SER A 660 -41.40 -12.68 -14.74
N ILE A 661 -40.38 -13.44 -14.35
CA ILE A 661 -39.55 -14.21 -15.27
C ILE A 661 -39.63 -15.71 -14.99
N ASN A 662 -39.64 -16.54 -16.03
CA ASN A 662 -39.48 -17.99 -15.89
C ASN A 662 -37.99 -18.34 -15.90
N LEU A 663 -37.37 -18.30 -14.72
CA LEU A 663 -35.93 -18.53 -14.57
C LEU A 663 -35.55 -19.97 -14.95
N SER A 664 -36.44 -20.95 -14.71
CA SER A 664 -36.19 -22.35 -15.11
C SER A 664 -36.03 -22.50 -16.62
N SER A 665 -36.89 -21.84 -17.41
CA SER A 665 -36.79 -21.90 -18.87
C SER A 665 -35.58 -21.12 -19.38
N MET A 666 -35.27 -19.97 -18.78
CA MET A 666 -34.10 -19.16 -19.17
C MET A 666 -32.79 -19.93 -18.90
N LEU A 667 -32.66 -20.50 -17.70
CA LEU A 667 -31.48 -21.29 -17.34
C LEU A 667 -31.31 -22.51 -18.24
N LYS A 668 -32.41 -23.22 -18.58
CA LYS A 668 -32.35 -24.35 -19.51
C LYS A 668 -31.87 -23.92 -20.90
N LYS A 669 -32.41 -22.82 -21.45
CA LYS A 669 -31.97 -22.29 -22.75
C LYS A 669 -30.50 -21.91 -22.74
N ALA A 670 -30.03 -21.23 -21.68
CA ALA A 670 -28.64 -20.87 -21.54
C ALA A 670 -27.73 -22.12 -21.47
N SER A 671 -28.11 -23.14 -20.68
CA SER A 671 -27.38 -24.41 -20.60
C SER A 671 -27.33 -25.16 -21.93
N ASP A 672 -28.44 -25.17 -22.67
CA ASP A 672 -28.52 -25.81 -23.99
C ASP A 672 -27.66 -25.06 -25.02
N HIS A 673 -27.63 -23.72 -24.97
CA HIS A 673 -26.83 -22.86 -25.84
C HIS A 673 -25.32 -23.13 -25.67
N VAL A 674 -24.80 -23.09 -24.44
CA VAL A 674 -23.37 -23.36 -24.20
C VAL A 674 -23.03 -24.87 -24.10
N ASN A 675 -24.01 -25.75 -24.33
CA ASN A 675 -23.88 -27.20 -24.23
C ASN A 675 -23.26 -27.70 -22.91
N ILE A 676 -23.63 -27.09 -21.78
CA ILE A 676 -23.16 -27.48 -20.44
C ILE A 676 -24.36 -27.87 -19.59
N ARG A 677 -24.43 -29.15 -19.23
CA ARG A 677 -25.50 -29.67 -18.39
C ARG A 677 -25.23 -29.32 -16.93
N LYS A 678 -26.14 -28.49 -16.37
CA LYS A 678 -26.46 -28.39 -14.94
C LYS A 678 -25.29 -27.96 -14.03
N VAL A 679 -25.22 -26.66 -13.75
CA VAL A 679 -24.32 -26.10 -12.73
C VAL A 679 -25.11 -25.75 -11.47
N ASP A 680 -25.18 -26.68 -10.53
CA ASP A 680 -25.99 -26.55 -9.32
C ASP A 680 -25.42 -25.45 -8.37
N GLU A 681 -24.13 -25.11 -8.48
CA GLU A 681 -23.44 -24.11 -7.65
C GLU A 681 -23.32 -22.70 -8.28
N MET A 682 -24.11 -22.39 -9.30
CA MET A 682 -24.15 -21.05 -9.88
C MET A 682 -24.81 -20.03 -8.92
N LYS A 683 -24.13 -18.92 -8.65
CA LYS A 683 -24.56 -17.87 -7.70
C LYS A 683 -24.91 -16.58 -8.45
N GLY A 684 -26.07 -16.00 -8.12
CA GLY A 684 -26.53 -14.71 -8.66
C GLY A 684 -26.50 -13.59 -7.62
N VAL A 685 -27.04 -12.42 -7.98
CA VAL A 685 -27.14 -11.25 -7.09
C VAL A 685 -28.55 -11.11 -6.52
N VAL A 686 -28.70 -10.42 -5.39
CA VAL A 686 -30.03 -10.15 -4.80
C VAL A 686 -30.83 -9.20 -5.68
N GLY A 687 -30.17 -8.17 -6.21
CA GLY A 687 -30.74 -7.18 -7.10
C GLY A 687 -29.61 -6.48 -7.86
N MET A 688 -29.93 -5.89 -9.00
CA MET A 688 -29.00 -5.04 -9.72
C MET A 688 -28.84 -3.71 -8.99
N ILE A 689 -27.60 -3.25 -8.88
CA ILE A 689 -27.23 -1.97 -8.26
C ILE A 689 -26.91 -0.89 -9.30
N SER A 690 -26.85 -1.27 -10.58
CA SER A 690 -26.66 -0.34 -11.68
C SER A 690 -27.91 0.47 -11.99
N GLU A 691 -27.73 1.61 -12.64
CA GLU A 691 -28.83 2.50 -13.02
C GLU A 691 -29.77 1.82 -14.03
N SER A 692 -29.19 1.20 -15.06
CA SER A 692 -29.92 0.48 -16.10
C SER A 692 -30.65 -0.74 -15.56
N LYS A 693 -30.14 -1.37 -14.48
CA LYS A 693 -30.58 -2.68 -13.97
C LYS A 693 -30.68 -3.75 -15.05
N LEU A 694 -29.85 -3.67 -16.09
CA LEU A 694 -29.75 -4.67 -17.14
C LEU A 694 -28.89 -5.83 -16.64
N PRO A 695 -29.41 -7.06 -16.55
CA PRO A 695 -28.63 -8.19 -16.06
C PRO A 695 -27.70 -8.76 -17.13
N GLU A 696 -26.63 -9.39 -16.66
CA GLU A 696 -25.71 -10.16 -17.49
C GLU A 696 -26.35 -11.45 -18.04
N PRO A 697 -25.96 -11.91 -19.25
CA PRO A 697 -26.37 -13.21 -19.79
C PRO A 697 -26.05 -14.38 -18.84
N LEU A 698 -26.98 -15.34 -18.73
CA LEU A 698 -26.82 -16.49 -17.83
C LEU A 698 -25.71 -17.44 -18.31
N GLU A 699 -25.48 -17.50 -19.62
CA GLU A 699 -24.45 -18.27 -20.29
C GLU A 699 -23.07 -17.98 -19.69
N LYS A 700 -22.68 -16.70 -19.57
CA LYS A 700 -21.43 -16.29 -18.95
C LYS A 700 -21.30 -16.83 -17.53
N GLY A 701 -22.37 -16.76 -16.75
CA GLY A 701 -22.41 -17.31 -15.40
C GLY A 701 -22.27 -18.82 -15.30
N ILE A 702 -22.76 -19.58 -16.29
CA ILE A 702 -22.59 -21.04 -16.38
C ILE A 702 -21.12 -21.35 -16.66
N LEU A 703 -20.50 -20.62 -17.59
CA LEU A 703 -19.09 -20.77 -17.94
C LEU A 703 -18.16 -20.39 -16.79
N ARG A 704 -18.44 -19.30 -16.08
CA ARG A 704 -17.69 -18.91 -14.88
C ARG A 704 -17.76 -19.96 -13.79
N ALA A 705 -18.96 -20.48 -13.52
CA ALA A 705 -19.15 -21.52 -12.51
C ALA A 705 -18.54 -22.88 -12.93
N LYS A 706 -18.46 -23.20 -14.23
CA LYS A 706 -17.72 -24.37 -14.73
C LYS A 706 -16.21 -24.25 -14.44
N ASN A 707 -15.66 -23.06 -14.62
CA ASN A 707 -14.23 -22.80 -14.47
C ASN A 707 -13.85 -22.27 -13.07
N GLU A 708 -14.77 -22.30 -12.10
CA GLU A 708 -14.54 -21.87 -10.70
C GLU A 708 -14.05 -20.41 -10.55
N VAL A 709 -14.46 -19.52 -11.47
CA VAL A 709 -14.13 -18.09 -11.43
C VAL A 709 -15.34 -17.24 -11.03
N PHE A 710 -15.07 -16.10 -10.39
CA PHE A 710 -16.09 -15.19 -9.87
C PHE A 710 -16.00 -13.82 -10.51
N THR A 711 -17.17 -13.24 -10.75
CA THR A 711 -17.29 -11.92 -11.36
C THR A 711 -17.36 -10.82 -10.30
N PHE A 712 -16.78 -9.65 -10.60
CA PHE A 712 -16.88 -8.45 -9.78
C PHE A 712 -18.06 -7.57 -10.23
N LYS A 713 -18.18 -6.36 -9.65
CA LYS A 713 -19.36 -5.49 -9.85
C LYS A 713 -19.55 -5.03 -11.30
N ASP A 714 -18.47 -4.94 -12.05
CA ASP A 714 -18.40 -4.47 -13.43
C ASP A 714 -18.30 -5.61 -14.46
N ALA A 715 -18.55 -6.84 -13.99
CA ALA A 715 -18.45 -8.11 -14.71
C ALA A 715 -17.04 -8.67 -14.99
N THR A 716 -15.97 -7.94 -14.64
CA THR A 716 -14.57 -8.41 -14.78
C THR A 716 -14.19 -9.44 -13.71
N ILE A 717 -13.15 -10.23 -13.97
CA ILE A 717 -12.57 -11.21 -13.04
C ILE A 717 -11.19 -10.72 -12.61
N ARG A 718 -10.98 -10.58 -11.30
CA ARG A 718 -9.74 -9.98 -10.78
C ARG A 718 -9.08 -10.78 -9.67
N HIS A 719 -7.77 -10.59 -9.58
CA HIS A 719 -6.95 -11.14 -8.53
C HIS A 719 -6.12 -10.03 -7.87
N ASP A 720 -6.28 -9.81 -6.56
CA ASP A 720 -5.55 -8.79 -5.83
C ASP A 720 -4.20 -9.35 -5.33
N SER A 721 -3.12 -8.60 -5.51
CA SER A 721 -1.80 -8.94 -4.96
C SER A 721 -1.15 -7.72 -4.31
N THR A 722 -0.32 -7.91 -3.28
CA THR A 722 0.53 -6.84 -2.72
C THR A 722 1.59 -6.42 -3.73
N ASP A 723 1.80 -5.12 -3.88
CA ASP A 723 2.72 -4.57 -4.87
C ASP A 723 4.15 -4.54 -4.34
N LEU A 724 5.09 -5.02 -5.15
CA LEU A 724 6.54 -4.94 -4.88
C LEU A 724 7.30 -4.49 -6.13
N PRO A 725 8.40 -3.74 -5.97
CA PRO A 725 9.17 -3.22 -7.08
C PRO A 725 10.19 -4.25 -7.54
N LEU A 726 10.48 -4.26 -8.83
CA LEU A 726 11.55 -5.06 -9.43
C LEU A 726 12.08 -4.35 -10.67
N THR A 727 13.38 -4.04 -10.73
CA THR A 727 14.02 -3.57 -11.97
C THR A 727 14.83 -4.64 -12.67
N HIS A 728 15.25 -5.68 -11.95
CA HIS A 728 16.05 -6.76 -12.54
C HIS A 728 15.65 -8.12 -11.96
N PHE A 729 15.62 -9.14 -12.80
CA PHE A 729 15.27 -10.51 -12.41
C PHE A 729 16.28 -11.52 -12.94
N ILE A 730 16.35 -12.69 -12.31
CA ILE A 730 17.09 -13.85 -12.80
C ILE A 730 16.07 -14.80 -13.45
N PRO A 731 16.28 -15.33 -14.68
CA PRO A 731 15.30 -16.19 -15.35
C PRO A 731 14.85 -17.38 -14.49
N LYS A 732 15.82 -18.02 -13.84
CA LYS A 732 15.59 -19.20 -12.99
C LYS A 732 14.72 -18.94 -11.76
N GLU A 733 14.77 -17.75 -11.16
CA GLU A 733 13.92 -17.44 -10.00
C GLU A 733 12.48 -17.15 -10.39
N VAL A 734 12.23 -16.71 -11.63
CA VAL A 734 10.86 -16.44 -12.13
C VAL A 734 10.28 -17.58 -12.95
N GLY A 735 11.09 -18.61 -13.23
CA GLY A 735 10.66 -19.81 -13.95
C GLY A 735 10.42 -19.58 -15.44
N VAL A 736 11.23 -18.75 -16.08
CA VAL A 736 11.19 -18.48 -17.52
C VAL A 736 12.46 -19.01 -18.18
N THR A 737 12.33 -19.64 -19.35
CA THR A 737 13.47 -20.17 -20.10
C THR A 737 14.13 -19.08 -20.96
N VAL A 738 15.39 -19.29 -21.32
CA VAL A 738 16.13 -18.37 -22.20
C VAL A 738 15.43 -18.21 -23.56
N GLU A 739 14.91 -19.30 -24.14
CA GLU A 739 14.21 -19.24 -25.44
C GLU A 739 12.99 -18.31 -25.37
N LYS A 740 12.22 -18.40 -24.28
CA LYS A 740 11.02 -17.58 -24.09
C LYS A 740 11.37 -16.10 -23.91
N LEU A 741 12.48 -15.81 -23.24
CA LEU A 741 12.97 -14.43 -23.09
C LEU A 741 13.39 -13.83 -24.43
N LEU A 742 14.12 -14.58 -25.25
CA LEU A 742 14.51 -14.17 -26.59
C LEU A 742 13.27 -13.92 -27.48
N GLU A 743 12.24 -14.78 -27.41
CA GLU A 743 10.96 -14.56 -28.09
C GLU A 743 10.28 -13.24 -27.68
N MET A 744 10.31 -12.93 -26.38
CA MET A 744 9.73 -11.70 -25.81
C MET A 744 10.53 -10.43 -26.13
N GLY A 745 11.74 -10.57 -26.68
CA GLY A 745 12.61 -9.46 -27.10
C GLY A 745 13.69 -9.06 -26.09
N TYR A 746 14.00 -9.92 -25.13
CA TYR A 746 15.18 -9.75 -24.28
C TYR A 746 16.39 -10.33 -25.00
N GLU A 747 17.40 -9.52 -25.30
CA GLU A 747 18.57 -9.96 -26.08
C GLU A 747 19.86 -9.98 -25.23
N HIS A 748 19.96 -9.05 -24.28
CA HIS A 748 21.15 -8.83 -23.46
C HIS A 748 20.77 -8.81 -21.97
N ASP A 749 21.73 -9.18 -21.12
CA ASP A 749 21.67 -9.00 -19.68
C ASP A 749 21.95 -7.54 -19.27
N CYS A 750 21.89 -7.23 -17.98
CA CYS A 750 22.10 -5.87 -17.48
C CYS A 750 23.52 -5.32 -17.68
N TYR A 751 24.48 -6.18 -18.04
CA TYR A 751 25.87 -5.79 -18.33
C TYR A 751 26.14 -5.73 -19.85
N GLY A 752 25.11 -5.85 -20.67
CA GLY A 752 25.20 -5.82 -22.13
C GLY A 752 25.74 -7.11 -22.76
N GLN A 753 25.84 -8.21 -22.01
CA GLN A 753 26.24 -9.51 -22.57
C GLN A 753 25.03 -10.24 -23.15
N PRO A 754 25.17 -11.03 -24.23
CA PRO A 754 24.09 -11.86 -24.75
C PRO A 754 23.53 -12.82 -23.68
N ILE A 755 22.22 -13.06 -23.72
CA ILE A 755 21.57 -14.01 -22.80
C ILE A 755 21.82 -15.44 -23.27
N GLU A 756 22.62 -16.17 -22.49
CA GLU A 756 23.00 -17.57 -22.75
C GLU A 756 22.67 -18.51 -21.57
N SER A 757 22.42 -17.96 -20.37
CA SER A 757 22.21 -18.72 -19.14
C SER A 757 21.03 -18.19 -18.32
N GLU A 758 20.33 -19.09 -17.64
CA GLU A 758 19.23 -18.77 -16.73
C GLU A 758 19.68 -18.14 -15.40
N ASP A 759 20.99 -18.09 -15.13
CA ASP A 759 21.56 -17.48 -13.93
C ASP A 759 22.02 -16.02 -14.17
N GLN A 760 21.90 -15.49 -15.40
CA GLN A 760 22.18 -14.08 -15.71
C GLN A 760 21.12 -13.15 -15.11
N ILE A 761 21.50 -11.90 -14.83
CA ILE A 761 20.60 -10.86 -14.32
C ILE A 761 20.10 -10.03 -15.49
N ILE A 762 18.79 -10.01 -15.70
CA ILE A 762 18.15 -9.32 -16.81
C ILE A 762 17.42 -8.08 -16.30
N GLU A 763 17.58 -6.96 -17.00
CA GLU A 763 16.81 -5.74 -16.75
C GLU A 763 15.35 -5.94 -17.18
N LEU A 764 14.42 -5.72 -16.26
CA LEU A 764 12.98 -5.88 -16.49
C LEU A 764 12.45 -4.69 -17.31
N ARG A 765 11.77 -4.96 -18.42
CA ARG A 765 11.09 -3.93 -19.21
C ARG A 765 9.94 -3.32 -18.43
N VAL A 766 9.62 -2.06 -18.72
CA VAL A 766 8.79 -1.20 -17.85
C VAL A 766 7.33 -1.63 -17.66
N GLN A 767 6.76 -2.45 -18.57
CA GLN A 767 5.39 -2.97 -18.46
C GLN A 767 5.35 -4.50 -18.24
N ASP A 768 6.52 -5.11 -18.04
CA ASP A 768 6.62 -6.54 -17.75
C ASP A 768 6.45 -6.79 -16.25
N VAL A 769 5.73 -7.86 -15.91
CA VAL A 769 5.37 -8.20 -14.54
C VAL A 769 5.68 -9.65 -14.19
N VAL A 770 5.99 -9.88 -12.92
CA VAL A 770 6.19 -11.20 -12.31
C VAL A 770 5.11 -11.40 -11.25
N ILE A 771 4.12 -12.22 -11.58
CA ILE A 771 2.92 -12.41 -10.74
C ILE A 771 3.09 -13.58 -9.77
N SER A 772 2.38 -13.57 -8.64
CA SER A 772 2.40 -14.71 -7.73
C SER A 772 1.83 -15.99 -8.36
N GLU A 773 2.31 -17.16 -7.92
CA GLU A 773 1.79 -18.46 -8.37
C GLU A 773 0.27 -18.61 -8.13
N ASN A 774 -0.25 -18.05 -7.03
CA ASN A 774 -1.69 -18.03 -6.74
C ASN A 774 -2.47 -17.26 -7.81
N CYS A 775 -1.96 -16.08 -8.20
CA CYS A 775 -2.55 -15.29 -9.27
C CYS A 775 -2.53 -16.08 -10.58
N ALA A 776 -1.38 -16.65 -10.95
CA ALA A 776 -1.25 -17.44 -12.17
C ALA A 776 -2.22 -18.63 -12.22
N ASN A 777 -2.33 -19.39 -11.13
CA ASN A 777 -3.26 -20.52 -11.03
C ASN A 777 -4.72 -20.08 -11.23
N TYR A 778 -5.10 -18.92 -10.69
CA TYR A 778 -6.43 -18.38 -10.91
C TYR A 778 -6.61 -17.86 -12.35
N LEU A 779 -5.61 -17.20 -12.93
CA LEU A 779 -5.66 -16.71 -14.31
C LEU A 779 -5.70 -17.83 -15.35
N VAL A 780 -5.15 -19.02 -15.07
CA VAL A 780 -5.36 -20.22 -15.91
C VAL A 780 -6.85 -20.55 -16.01
N ASN A 781 -7.59 -20.48 -14.89
CA ASN A 781 -9.03 -20.69 -14.90
C ASN A 781 -9.78 -19.57 -15.65
N VAL A 782 -9.31 -18.34 -15.55
CA VAL A 782 -9.85 -17.19 -16.31
C VAL A 782 -9.61 -17.37 -17.81
N ALA A 783 -8.41 -17.78 -18.23
CA ALA A 783 -8.07 -18.04 -19.63
C ALA A 783 -8.97 -19.13 -20.23
N ASN A 784 -9.17 -20.23 -19.50
CA ASN A 784 -10.09 -21.31 -19.87
C ASN A 784 -11.55 -20.84 -19.96
N PHE A 785 -11.97 -19.93 -19.05
CA PHE A 785 -13.29 -19.31 -19.13
C PHE A 785 -13.45 -18.46 -20.39
N ILE A 786 -12.46 -17.62 -20.74
CA ILE A 786 -12.51 -16.78 -21.94
C ILE A 786 -12.53 -17.65 -23.21
N ASP A 787 -11.73 -18.72 -23.27
CA ASP A 787 -11.75 -19.64 -24.42
C ASP A 787 -13.08 -20.38 -24.55
N ASP A 788 -13.63 -20.89 -23.44
CA ASP A 788 -14.98 -21.46 -23.43
C ASP A 788 -16.03 -20.43 -23.90
N GLU A 789 -15.88 -19.17 -23.51
CA GLU A 789 -16.76 -18.08 -23.87
C GLU A 789 -16.68 -17.74 -25.37
N LEU A 790 -15.48 -17.61 -25.92
CA LEU A 790 -15.23 -17.42 -27.35
C LEU A 790 -15.82 -18.56 -28.16
N VAL A 791 -15.58 -19.82 -27.77
CA VAL A 791 -16.03 -20.99 -28.54
C VAL A 791 -17.53 -21.23 -28.41
N LYS A 792 -18.07 -21.19 -27.18
CA LYS A 792 -19.43 -21.69 -26.90
C LYS A 792 -20.50 -20.62 -26.89
N LEU A 793 -20.16 -19.38 -26.55
CA LEU A 793 -21.10 -18.25 -26.58
C LEU A 793 -20.95 -17.46 -27.86
N TYR A 794 -19.70 -17.18 -28.25
CA TYR A 794 -19.44 -16.36 -29.42
C TYR A 794 -19.09 -17.16 -30.67
N GLU A 795 -19.07 -18.49 -30.71
CA GLU A 795 -18.75 -19.27 -31.92
C GLU A 795 -17.49 -18.73 -32.67
N MET A 796 -16.41 -18.54 -31.92
CA MET A 796 -15.10 -18.05 -32.37
C MET A 796 -14.02 -19.05 -31.98
N ASP A 797 -12.83 -18.93 -32.59
CA ASP A 797 -11.69 -19.74 -32.22
C ASP A 797 -11.20 -19.38 -30.80
N SER A 798 -10.65 -20.36 -30.07
CA SER A 798 -10.00 -20.14 -28.79
C SER A 798 -8.74 -19.30 -28.95
N PHE A 799 -8.43 -18.47 -27.97
CA PHE A 799 -7.30 -17.56 -28.01
C PHE A 799 -6.13 -18.06 -27.14
N TYR A 800 -6.36 -18.27 -25.84
CA TYR A 800 -5.28 -18.53 -24.88
C TYR A 800 -4.72 -19.94 -25.01
N ASN A 801 -5.58 -20.96 -25.07
CA ASN A 801 -5.23 -22.38 -25.14
C ASN A 801 -4.27 -22.84 -24.00
N VAL A 802 -4.37 -22.18 -22.85
CA VAL A 802 -3.50 -22.35 -21.67
C VAL A 802 -3.83 -23.65 -20.92
N LYS A 803 -2.83 -24.49 -20.67
CA LYS A 803 -2.96 -25.72 -19.87
C LYS A 803 -2.24 -25.63 -18.55
N GLU A 804 -1.09 -24.96 -18.55
CA GLU A 804 -0.26 -24.74 -17.37
C GLU A 804 0.09 -23.26 -17.24
N LYS A 805 0.53 -22.86 -16.04
CA LYS A 805 0.84 -21.45 -15.76
C LYS A 805 1.93 -20.89 -16.70
N SER A 806 2.90 -21.69 -17.12
CA SER A 806 3.97 -21.31 -18.08
C SER A 806 3.42 -20.79 -19.40
N ASP A 807 2.27 -21.31 -19.85
CA ASP A 807 1.61 -20.85 -21.08
C ASP A 807 1.11 -19.40 -20.96
N LEU A 808 0.95 -18.86 -19.74
CA LEU A 808 0.56 -17.47 -19.52
C LEU A 808 1.70 -16.47 -19.85
N ILE A 809 2.95 -16.93 -19.94
CA ILE A 809 4.10 -16.06 -20.21
C ILE A 809 3.98 -15.45 -21.61
N GLY A 810 4.04 -14.11 -21.67
CA GLY A 810 3.84 -13.32 -22.87
C GLY A 810 2.42 -12.79 -23.06
N HIS A 811 1.42 -13.29 -22.32
CA HIS A 811 0.07 -12.76 -22.42
C HIS A 811 -0.10 -11.42 -21.70
N LEU A 812 -0.94 -10.56 -22.30
CA LEU A 812 -1.24 -9.22 -21.82
C LEU A 812 -2.29 -9.21 -20.71
N ILE A 813 -2.06 -8.35 -19.73
CA ILE A 813 -2.90 -8.10 -18.57
C ILE A 813 -3.25 -6.62 -18.46
N ALA A 814 -4.31 -6.32 -17.72
CA ALA A 814 -4.58 -4.97 -17.22
C ALA A 814 -4.36 -4.97 -15.70
N GLY A 815 -3.40 -4.17 -15.25
CA GLY A 815 -3.24 -3.83 -13.84
C GLY A 815 -4.16 -2.68 -13.47
N LEU A 816 -4.91 -2.80 -12.38
CA LEU A 816 -5.82 -1.75 -11.92
C LEU A 816 -5.76 -1.61 -10.40
N ALA A 817 -5.48 -0.39 -9.95
CA ALA A 817 -5.45 -0.03 -8.55
C ALA A 817 -6.86 0.20 -7.97
N PRO A 818 -7.07 -0.08 -6.68
CA PRO A 818 -8.24 0.41 -5.97
C PRO A 818 -8.35 1.94 -6.09
N HIS A 819 -9.57 2.48 -6.13
CA HIS A 819 -9.82 3.93 -6.22
C HIS A 819 -9.37 4.64 -7.50
N THR A 820 -8.75 3.95 -8.46
CA THR A 820 -8.43 4.48 -9.78
C THR A 820 -9.44 4.04 -10.83
N SER A 821 -9.42 4.65 -12.00
CA SER A 821 -10.29 4.32 -13.13
C SER A 821 -9.54 4.07 -14.44
N ALA A 822 -8.21 4.20 -14.42
CA ALA A 822 -7.34 3.86 -15.54
C ALA A 822 -6.61 2.54 -15.25
N GLY A 823 -6.81 1.56 -16.13
CA GLY A 823 -5.99 0.35 -16.14
C GLY A 823 -4.66 0.62 -16.85
N VAL A 824 -3.61 -0.07 -16.45
CA VAL A 824 -2.29 0.01 -17.10
C VAL A 824 -1.99 -1.34 -17.74
N LEU A 825 -1.65 -1.30 -19.03
CA LEU A 825 -1.27 -2.49 -19.78
C LEU A 825 0.02 -3.09 -19.21
N GLY A 826 0.03 -4.39 -18.96
CA GLY A 826 1.23 -5.14 -18.63
C GLY A 826 1.32 -6.47 -19.36
N ARG A 827 2.48 -7.13 -19.27
CA ARG A 827 2.74 -8.44 -19.86
C ARG A 827 3.37 -9.37 -18.83
N ILE A 828 2.91 -10.61 -18.76
CA ILE A 828 3.44 -11.59 -17.79
C ILE A 828 4.78 -12.14 -18.30
N VAL A 829 5.85 -12.01 -17.51
CA VAL A 829 7.19 -12.55 -17.84
C VAL A 829 7.58 -13.76 -16.98
N GLY A 830 7.00 -13.91 -15.80
CA GLY A 830 7.24 -15.07 -14.96
C GLY A 830 6.45 -15.07 -13.66
N PHE A 831 6.84 -15.95 -12.74
CA PHE A 831 6.10 -16.23 -11.51
C PHE A 831 6.97 -16.14 -10.25
N THR A 832 6.36 -15.73 -9.14
CA THR A 832 7.01 -15.76 -7.82
C THR A 832 6.24 -16.59 -6.80
N LYS A 833 6.96 -17.23 -5.88
CA LYS A 833 6.36 -17.96 -4.74
C LYS A 833 5.88 -17.01 -3.63
N ALA A 834 6.36 -15.77 -3.63
CA ALA A 834 5.88 -14.75 -2.72
C ALA A 834 4.43 -14.36 -3.05
N LEU A 835 3.66 -13.97 -2.04
CA LEU A 835 2.26 -13.58 -2.21
C LEU A 835 2.14 -12.11 -2.63
N CYS A 836 2.78 -11.75 -3.74
CA CYS A 836 2.91 -10.38 -4.24
C CYS A 836 2.97 -10.34 -5.77
N CYS A 837 2.86 -9.15 -6.34
CA CYS A 837 3.14 -8.86 -7.74
C CYS A 837 4.40 -8.01 -7.82
N TYR A 838 5.46 -8.56 -8.40
CA TYR A 838 6.66 -7.80 -8.73
C TYR A 838 6.47 -7.12 -10.08
N ALA A 839 6.74 -5.83 -10.16
CA ALA A 839 6.71 -5.09 -11.41
C ALA A 839 7.73 -3.96 -11.39
N HIS A 840 8.05 -3.42 -12.56
CA HIS A 840 8.86 -2.21 -12.66
C HIS A 840 8.25 -1.08 -11.81
N PRO A 841 9.04 -0.27 -11.08
CA PRO A 841 8.52 0.84 -10.28
C PRO A 841 7.57 1.76 -11.06
N TYR A 842 7.86 2.03 -12.34
CA TYR A 842 6.98 2.82 -13.20
C TYR A 842 5.60 2.19 -13.41
N PHE A 843 5.48 0.87 -13.45
CA PHE A 843 4.20 0.19 -13.56
C PHE A 843 3.33 0.41 -12.32
N HIS A 844 3.94 0.46 -11.13
CA HIS A 844 3.25 0.76 -9.87
C HIS A 844 2.89 2.24 -9.77
N SER A 845 3.84 3.13 -10.06
CA SER A 845 3.60 4.58 -10.10
C SER A 845 2.54 5.00 -11.13
N ALA A 846 2.49 4.36 -12.30
CA ALA A 846 1.46 4.61 -13.32
C ALA A 846 0.03 4.29 -12.83
N LYS A 847 -0.08 3.41 -11.84
CA LYS A 847 -1.34 3.07 -11.16
C LYS A 847 -1.54 3.86 -9.87
N ARG A 848 -0.67 4.84 -9.62
CA ARG A 848 -0.63 5.72 -8.44
C ARG A 848 -0.45 4.93 -7.14
N ARG A 849 0.44 3.94 -7.16
CA ARG A 849 0.76 3.04 -6.05
C ARG A 849 2.21 3.06 -5.64
N ASN A 850 2.41 2.85 -4.34
CA ASN A 850 3.72 2.68 -3.73
C ASN A 850 3.83 1.26 -3.17
N CYS A 851 5.05 0.81 -2.89
CA CYS A 851 5.27 -0.51 -2.30
C CYS A 851 5.26 -0.45 -0.76
N ASP A 852 4.26 0.21 -0.18
CA ASP A 852 4.05 0.36 1.26
C ASP A 852 2.84 -0.46 1.77
N SER A 853 2.55 -1.59 1.11
CA SER A 853 1.40 -2.50 1.26
C SER A 853 0.11 -2.10 0.55
N ASP A 854 0.22 -1.22 -0.44
CA ASP A 854 -0.79 -1.15 -1.48
C ASP A 854 -0.97 -2.52 -2.18
N GLU A 855 -2.16 -2.69 -2.74
CA GLU A 855 -2.58 -3.90 -3.42
C GLU A 855 -3.21 -3.53 -4.75
N ASP A 856 -2.73 -4.14 -5.83
CA ASP A 856 -3.32 -3.98 -7.16
C ASP A 856 -4.05 -5.23 -7.62
N SER A 857 -5.04 -5.00 -8.47
CA SER A 857 -5.77 -6.06 -9.14
C SER A 857 -5.19 -6.35 -10.51
N VAL A 858 -5.00 -7.64 -10.81
CA VAL A 858 -4.56 -8.15 -12.10
C VAL A 858 -5.73 -8.83 -12.80
N MET A 859 -5.92 -8.51 -14.07
CA MET A 859 -6.96 -9.06 -14.95
C MET A 859 -6.34 -9.45 -16.29
N LEU A 860 -6.77 -10.55 -16.90
CA LEU A 860 -6.42 -10.82 -18.30
C LEU A 860 -7.06 -9.75 -19.18
N LEU A 861 -6.29 -9.20 -20.14
CA LEU A 861 -6.77 -8.07 -20.93
C LEU A 861 -8.05 -8.40 -21.70
N LEU A 862 -8.14 -9.60 -22.30
CA LEU A 862 -9.31 -9.99 -23.08
C LEU A 862 -10.59 -10.15 -22.22
N ASP A 863 -10.47 -10.55 -20.94
CA ASP A 863 -11.61 -10.55 -20.01
C ASP A 863 -12.15 -9.13 -19.80
N ALA A 864 -11.26 -8.17 -19.55
CA ALA A 864 -11.65 -6.78 -19.39
C ALA A 864 -12.34 -6.23 -20.64
N LEU A 865 -11.83 -6.53 -21.84
CA LEU A 865 -12.40 -6.02 -23.10
C LEU A 865 -13.76 -6.65 -23.46
N ILE A 866 -13.94 -7.95 -23.20
CA ILE A 866 -15.19 -8.66 -23.52
C ILE A 866 -16.24 -8.44 -22.44
N ASN A 867 -15.90 -8.59 -21.16
CA ASN A 867 -16.89 -8.73 -20.09
C ASN A 867 -17.27 -7.42 -19.40
N PHE A 868 -16.39 -6.42 -19.38
CA PHE A 868 -16.66 -5.14 -18.72
C PHE A 868 -17.85 -4.39 -19.34
N SER A 869 -18.73 -3.78 -18.54
CA SER A 869 -19.68 -2.80 -19.07
C SER A 869 -19.97 -1.69 -18.09
N LYS A 870 -20.02 -0.44 -18.58
CA LYS A 870 -20.42 0.74 -17.80
C LYS A 870 -21.85 0.59 -17.28
N ASN A 871 -22.70 -0.18 -17.98
CA ASN A 871 -24.07 -0.48 -17.57
C ASN A 871 -24.19 -1.39 -16.34
N TYR A 872 -23.11 -2.06 -15.92
CA TYR A 872 -23.07 -2.85 -14.69
C TYR A 872 -22.58 -2.06 -13.47
N LEU A 873 -21.97 -0.89 -13.69
CA LEU A 873 -21.44 -0.07 -12.61
C LEU A 873 -22.57 0.37 -11.66
N PRO A 874 -22.33 0.36 -10.34
CA PRO A 874 -23.29 0.85 -9.35
C PRO A 874 -23.68 2.31 -9.62
N ASN A 875 -24.97 2.64 -9.45
CA ASN A 875 -25.45 4.03 -9.54
C ASN A 875 -25.14 4.88 -8.28
N THR A 876 -24.51 4.29 -7.27
CA THR A 876 -24.12 5.02 -6.05
C THR A 876 -22.80 5.74 -6.26
N ARG A 877 -22.61 6.92 -5.64
CA ARG A 877 -21.32 7.63 -5.60
C ARG A 877 -20.17 6.70 -5.23
N GLY A 878 -19.08 6.77 -6.00
CA GLY A 878 -17.95 5.86 -5.92
C GLY A 878 -18.16 4.51 -6.61
N GLY A 879 -19.20 4.37 -7.42
CA GLY A 879 -19.52 3.14 -8.16
C GLY A 879 -18.57 2.89 -9.33
N SER A 880 -18.06 3.96 -9.95
CA SER A 880 -17.11 3.89 -11.07
C SER A 880 -15.64 3.86 -10.63
N MET A 881 -15.36 4.06 -9.32
CA MET A 881 -14.04 3.77 -8.76
C MET A 881 -13.71 2.30 -8.97
N ASP A 882 -12.43 2.02 -9.22
CA ASP A 882 -11.92 0.65 -9.34
C ASP A 882 -12.59 -0.08 -10.51
N ALA A 883 -12.81 0.60 -11.63
CA ALA A 883 -13.27 0.03 -12.91
C ALA A 883 -12.35 0.49 -14.05
N PRO A 884 -12.04 -0.37 -15.05
CA PRO A 884 -11.15 0.00 -16.16
C PRO A 884 -11.90 0.88 -17.17
N LEU A 885 -12.08 2.17 -16.86
CA LEU A 885 -12.77 3.13 -17.75
C LEU A 885 -11.92 3.57 -18.93
N VAL A 886 -10.60 3.42 -18.83
CA VAL A 886 -9.61 3.67 -19.89
C VAL A 886 -8.42 2.73 -19.66
N LEU A 887 -7.71 2.36 -20.73
CA LEU A 887 -6.48 1.56 -20.66
C LEU A 887 -5.29 2.38 -21.17
N SER A 888 -4.28 2.59 -20.32
CA SER A 888 -3.00 3.16 -20.73
C SER A 888 -2.17 2.08 -21.43
N SER A 889 -1.88 2.28 -22.71
CA SER A 889 -1.11 1.31 -23.51
C SER A 889 0.40 1.44 -23.31
N ARG A 890 0.87 2.66 -23.03
CA ARG A 890 2.27 3.00 -22.84
C ARG A 890 2.46 3.67 -21.48
N ILE A 891 3.63 3.44 -20.89
CA ILE A 891 4.08 4.15 -19.70
C ILE A 891 5.16 5.14 -20.12
N ASP A 892 4.92 6.42 -19.84
CA ASP A 892 5.91 7.48 -19.93
C ASP A 892 6.25 7.96 -18.51
N PRO A 893 7.52 7.82 -18.05
CA PRO A 893 7.95 8.28 -16.74
C PRO A 893 7.67 9.77 -16.46
N GLU A 894 7.58 10.64 -17.47
CA GLU A 894 7.23 12.05 -17.27
C GLU A 894 5.75 12.24 -16.88
N GLU A 895 4.88 11.28 -17.21
CA GLU A 895 3.42 11.37 -17.04
C GLU A 895 2.86 10.59 -15.84
N ILE A 896 3.71 9.90 -15.09
CA ILE A 896 3.34 9.11 -13.93
C ILE A 896 3.73 9.81 -12.63
N ASP A 897 3.35 9.22 -11.49
CA ASP A 897 3.67 9.76 -10.17
C ASP A 897 5.18 9.98 -9.97
N ASP A 898 5.50 11.15 -9.41
CA ASP A 898 6.87 11.66 -9.23
C ASP A 898 7.70 10.86 -8.22
N GLU A 899 7.09 9.93 -7.48
CA GLU A 899 7.80 9.12 -6.50
C GLU A 899 8.84 8.21 -7.15
N SER A 900 8.54 7.64 -8.33
CA SER A 900 9.50 6.83 -9.08
C SER A 900 10.70 7.61 -9.61
N HIS A 901 10.62 8.94 -9.72
CA HIS A 901 11.74 9.77 -10.17
C HIS A 901 12.89 9.78 -9.16
N ASN A 902 12.60 9.51 -7.89
CA ASN A 902 13.59 9.49 -6.81
C ASN A 902 14.35 8.17 -6.73
N LEU A 903 14.10 7.20 -7.62
CA LEU A 903 14.75 5.90 -7.58
C LEU A 903 16.24 6.02 -7.91
N ASP A 904 17.09 5.49 -7.03
CA ASP A 904 18.55 5.45 -7.21
C ASP A 904 18.93 4.43 -8.30
N ILE A 905 19.77 4.79 -9.29
CA ILE A 905 20.01 3.94 -10.48
C ILE A 905 21.49 3.64 -10.79
N PHE A 906 22.32 3.48 -9.76
CA PHE A 906 23.76 3.25 -9.91
C PHE A 906 24.26 2.12 -8.99
N GLU A 907 25.48 1.64 -9.26
CA GLU A 907 26.07 0.48 -8.57
C GLU A 907 26.65 0.81 -7.19
N ARG A 908 27.22 2.00 -6.97
CA ARG A 908 27.88 2.31 -5.70
C ARG A 908 27.87 3.80 -5.34
N PHE A 909 27.55 4.10 -4.09
CA PHE A 909 27.63 5.47 -3.57
C PHE A 909 29.10 5.93 -3.47
N PRO A 910 29.41 7.19 -3.80
CA PRO A 910 30.75 7.73 -3.62
C PRO A 910 31.11 7.83 -2.13
N VAL A 911 32.41 7.80 -1.78
CA VAL A 911 32.87 7.95 -0.38
C VAL A 911 32.41 9.27 0.23
N GLU A 912 32.38 10.33 -0.58
CA GLU A 912 31.91 11.66 -0.18
C GLU A 912 30.47 11.64 0.34
N PHE A 913 29.59 10.83 -0.25
CA PHE A 913 28.20 10.69 0.20
C PHE A 913 28.15 10.19 1.65
N TYR A 914 28.87 9.11 1.95
CA TYR A 914 28.92 8.54 3.30
C TYR A 914 29.53 9.51 4.32
N GLU A 915 30.57 10.25 3.94
CA GLU A 915 31.18 11.25 4.82
C GLU A 915 30.23 12.41 5.11
N LYS A 916 29.44 12.88 4.13
CA LYS A 916 28.40 13.91 4.30
C LYS A 916 27.24 13.46 5.19
N THR A 917 26.92 12.16 5.24
CA THR A 917 25.81 11.65 6.09
C THR A 917 26.03 11.84 7.60
N LYS A 918 27.26 12.14 8.03
CA LYS A 918 27.56 12.40 9.45
C LYS A 918 26.90 13.67 9.97
N ASP A 919 26.67 14.62 9.07
CA ASP A 919 25.92 15.83 9.35
C ASP A 919 24.45 15.62 8.92
N PRO A 920 23.47 16.16 9.67
CA PRO A 920 22.05 15.98 9.37
C PRO A 920 21.60 16.88 8.20
N LEU A 921 22.18 16.67 7.02
CA LEU A 921 21.91 17.42 5.81
C LEU A 921 20.57 17.02 5.20
N LYS A 922 19.92 17.94 4.47
CA LYS A 922 18.76 17.56 3.67
C LYS A 922 19.20 16.77 2.44
N PRO A 923 18.40 15.79 1.97
CA PRO A 923 18.74 14.99 0.80
C PRO A 923 19.01 15.82 -0.46
N ALA A 924 18.28 16.93 -0.64
CA ALA A 924 18.47 17.83 -1.77
C ALA A 924 19.86 18.51 -1.82
N GLU A 925 20.59 18.56 -0.70
CA GLU A 925 21.93 19.16 -0.62
C GLU A 925 23.05 18.22 -1.09
N VAL A 926 22.74 16.93 -1.29
CA VAL A 926 23.69 15.91 -1.76
C VAL A 926 23.22 15.23 -3.05
N LEU A 927 22.22 15.79 -3.71
CA LEU A 927 21.60 15.25 -4.91
C LEU A 927 22.59 15.15 -6.08
N ASP A 928 23.62 16.01 -6.07
CA ASP A 928 24.74 16.01 -7.02
C ASP A 928 25.61 14.75 -6.95
N LEU A 929 25.57 14.02 -5.83
CA LEU A 929 26.34 12.79 -5.60
C LEU A 929 25.57 11.51 -5.92
N VAL A 930 24.29 11.60 -6.28
CA VAL A 930 23.39 10.47 -6.44
C VAL A 930 22.72 10.53 -7.80
N ASP A 931 22.88 9.47 -8.60
CA ASP A 931 22.16 9.36 -9.86
C ASP A 931 20.76 8.75 -9.65
N ASN A 932 19.73 9.45 -10.11
CA ASN A 932 18.35 9.04 -9.98
C ASN A 932 17.61 9.14 -11.31
N VAL A 933 16.46 8.46 -11.41
CA VAL A 933 15.61 8.48 -12.60
C VAL A 933 15.27 9.91 -13.05
N GLY A 934 15.04 10.83 -12.10
CA GLY A 934 14.72 12.22 -12.36
C GLY A 934 15.74 12.96 -13.23
N ASN A 935 17.02 12.55 -13.21
CA ASN A 935 18.07 13.12 -14.05
C ASN A 935 17.99 12.73 -15.53
N HIS A 936 17.24 11.67 -15.84
CA HIS A 936 17.17 11.04 -17.17
C HIS A 936 15.82 11.17 -17.86
N LEU A 937 14.86 11.87 -17.24
CA LEU A 937 13.54 12.10 -17.82
C LEU A 937 13.64 12.79 -19.19
N GLY A 938 12.80 12.35 -20.14
CA GLY A 938 12.79 12.86 -21.52
C GLY A 938 13.91 12.33 -22.42
N THR A 939 14.83 11.50 -21.91
CA THR A 939 15.85 10.80 -22.71
C THR A 939 15.46 9.33 -22.94
N PRO A 940 16.11 8.62 -23.89
CA PRO A 940 15.94 7.16 -24.02
C PRO A 940 16.40 6.36 -22.78
N GLU A 941 17.35 6.89 -22.02
CA GLU A 941 17.96 6.25 -20.84
C GLU A 941 16.98 6.14 -19.66
N GLN A 942 15.83 6.81 -19.69
CA GLN A 942 14.80 6.64 -18.66
C GLN A 942 14.23 5.21 -18.59
N TYR A 943 14.37 4.40 -19.65
CA TYR A 943 13.78 3.05 -19.77
C TYR A 943 14.78 1.90 -19.60
N GLU A 944 16.10 2.18 -19.61
CA GLU A 944 17.16 1.17 -19.64
C GLU A 944 18.36 1.63 -18.80
N GLY A 945 19.18 0.71 -18.30
CA GLY A 945 20.35 1.03 -17.48
C GLY A 945 20.03 1.39 -16.03
N LEU A 946 18.88 0.95 -15.49
CA LEU A 946 18.41 1.30 -14.14
C LEU A 946 19.07 0.44 -13.05
N MET A 947 20.40 0.57 -12.94
CA MET A 947 21.27 -0.26 -12.10
C MET A 947 20.94 -0.18 -10.60
N PHE A 948 21.52 -1.10 -9.84
CA PHE A 948 21.29 -1.23 -8.41
C PHE A 948 22.60 -1.56 -7.69
N SER A 949 22.67 -1.22 -6.41
CA SER A 949 23.89 -1.34 -5.61
C SER A 949 24.09 -2.67 -4.88
N HIS A 950 23.01 -3.40 -4.59
CA HIS A 950 23.08 -4.62 -3.79
C HIS A 950 22.43 -5.81 -4.49
N HIS A 951 23.16 -6.91 -4.59
CA HIS A 951 22.61 -8.15 -5.13
C HIS A 951 21.72 -8.89 -4.12
N THR A 952 20.84 -9.75 -4.65
CA THR A 952 20.07 -10.72 -3.86
C THR A 952 19.98 -12.02 -4.62
N SER A 953 20.27 -13.15 -3.98
CA SER A 953 20.28 -14.46 -4.64
C SER A 953 18.91 -14.87 -5.19
N SER A 954 17.83 -14.46 -4.52
CA SER A 954 16.47 -14.68 -4.98
C SER A 954 15.50 -13.64 -4.43
N ILE A 955 14.62 -13.14 -5.30
CA ILE A 955 13.54 -12.20 -4.92
C ILE A 955 12.53 -12.79 -3.93
N HIS A 956 12.54 -14.12 -3.71
CA HIS A 956 11.64 -14.79 -2.77
C HIS A 956 12.36 -15.75 -1.81
N ALA A 957 13.63 -15.46 -1.47
CA ALA A 957 14.45 -16.28 -0.57
C ALA A 957 13.90 -16.40 0.88
N GLY A 958 13.05 -15.46 1.32
CA GLY A 958 12.48 -15.43 2.68
C GLY A 958 11.19 -16.26 2.85
N PRO A 959 10.59 -16.26 4.07
CA PRO A 959 9.26 -16.80 4.28
C PRO A 959 8.24 -16.15 3.33
N THR A 960 7.41 -16.95 2.66
CA THR A 960 6.38 -16.45 1.72
C THR A 960 5.05 -16.14 2.40
N VAL A 961 4.82 -16.66 3.61
CA VAL A 961 3.60 -16.45 4.39
C VAL A 961 3.95 -16.08 5.83
N CYS A 962 3.45 -14.94 6.30
CA CYS A 962 3.72 -14.50 7.67
C CYS A 962 3.01 -15.40 8.71
N LEU A 963 3.61 -15.52 9.90
CA LEU A 963 3.04 -16.30 11.02
C LEU A 963 1.64 -15.84 11.40
N TYR A 964 1.35 -14.53 11.32
CA TYR A 964 0.03 -13.98 11.64
C TYR A 964 -1.12 -14.64 10.86
N LYS A 965 -0.91 -15.03 9.59
CA LYS A 965 -1.92 -15.71 8.79
C LYS A 965 -2.03 -17.21 9.11
N ARG A 966 -0.95 -17.82 9.59
CA ARG A 966 -0.91 -19.23 9.98
C ARG A 966 -1.61 -19.47 11.33
N LEU A 967 -1.61 -18.47 12.21
CA LEU A 967 -2.27 -18.55 13.52
C LEU A 967 -3.80 -18.37 13.40
N PRO A 968 -4.64 -19.32 13.86
CA PRO A 968 -6.09 -19.25 13.76
C PRO A 968 -6.74 -18.25 14.73
N SER A 969 -6.30 -18.21 16.00
CA SER A 969 -6.99 -17.46 17.05
C SER A 969 -6.29 -16.15 17.41
N MET A 970 -7.04 -15.18 17.95
CA MET A 970 -6.46 -13.91 18.40
C MET A 970 -5.58 -14.08 19.65
N LYS A 971 -5.90 -15.06 20.51
CA LYS A 971 -5.09 -15.41 21.67
C LYS A 971 -3.69 -15.84 21.24
N GLU A 972 -3.59 -16.85 20.37
CA GLU A 972 -2.31 -17.34 19.84
C GLU A 972 -1.50 -16.25 19.15
N LYS A 973 -2.17 -15.33 18.44
CA LYS A 973 -1.51 -14.19 17.78
C LYS A 973 -0.89 -13.21 18.76
N VAL A 974 -1.55 -12.95 19.89
CA VAL A 974 -1.02 -12.06 20.93
C VAL A 974 0.07 -12.76 21.72
N ASP A 975 -0.11 -14.03 22.05
CA ASP A 975 0.91 -14.82 22.74
C ASP A 975 2.20 -14.87 21.91
N ALA A 976 2.11 -15.20 20.61
CA ALA A 976 3.27 -15.21 19.71
C ALA A 976 3.90 -13.82 19.51
N GLN A 977 3.09 -12.74 19.54
CA GLN A 977 3.60 -11.37 19.50
C GLN A 977 4.45 -11.06 20.75
N ILE A 978 4.02 -11.51 21.92
CA ILE A 978 4.70 -11.22 23.19
C ILE A 978 5.91 -12.13 23.37
N GLU A 979 5.82 -13.41 23.00
CA GLU A 979 6.98 -14.31 22.93
C GLU A 979 8.09 -13.72 22.07
N LEU A 980 7.74 -13.09 20.95
CA LEU A 980 8.73 -12.40 20.13
C LEU A 980 9.31 -11.16 20.83
N ALA A 981 8.49 -10.40 21.55
CA ALA A 981 8.94 -9.26 22.34
C ALA A 981 9.92 -9.68 23.46
N GLU A 982 9.72 -10.85 24.08
CA GLU A 982 10.65 -11.42 25.08
C GLU A 982 12.00 -11.82 24.49
N LEU A 983 12.05 -12.15 23.19
CA LEU A 983 13.27 -12.56 22.51
C LEU A 983 14.11 -11.38 22.03
N ILE A 984 13.51 -10.24 21.67
CA ILE A 984 14.25 -9.14 21.02
C ILE A 984 14.76 -8.15 22.06
N ARG A 985 16.07 -7.89 22.07
CA ARG A 985 16.70 -6.93 22.99
C ARG A 985 16.14 -5.51 22.86
N ALA A 986 15.81 -5.09 21.63
CA ALA A 986 15.35 -3.75 21.31
C ALA A 986 13.85 -3.51 21.60
N VAL A 987 13.17 -4.41 22.30
CA VAL A 987 11.74 -4.33 22.58
C VAL A 987 11.50 -4.44 24.08
N ASP A 988 10.76 -3.47 24.64
CA ASP A 988 10.26 -3.57 26.01
C ASP A 988 8.93 -4.35 26.02
N GLN A 989 8.94 -5.59 26.51
CA GLN A 989 7.73 -6.41 26.60
C GLN A 989 6.62 -5.76 27.44
N ARG A 990 6.97 -4.97 28.48
CA ARG A 990 5.97 -4.32 29.32
C ARG A 990 5.21 -3.25 28.53
N GLY A 991 5.94 -2.36 27.87
CA GLY A 991 5.33 -1.32 27.05
C GLY A 991 4.47 -1.88 25.91
N VAL A 992 4.87 -3.00 25.29
CA VAL A 992 4.04 -3.68 24.27
C VAL A 992 2.71 -4.14 24.86
N VAL A 993 2.71 -4.80 26.02
CA VAL A 993 1.48 -5.29 26.68
C VAL A 993 0.58 -4.13 27.08
N GLU A 994 1.12 -3.10 27.72
CA GLU A 994 0.34 -1.92 28.14
C GLU A 994 -0.33 -1.23 26.95
N LYS A 995 0.37 -1.10 25.81
CA LYS A 995 -0.14 -0.48 24.58
C LYS A 995 -1.18 -1.35 23.87
N VAL A 996 -1.02 -2.68 23.82
CA VAL A 996 -2.05 -3.58 23.27
C VAL A 996 -3.34 -3.47 24.09
N LEU A 997 -3.23 -3.40 25.42
CA LEU A 997 -4.38 -3.23 26.31
C LEU A 997 -5.08 -1.89 26.09
N SER A 998 -4.32 -0.79 26.04
CA SER A 998 -4.87 0.57 25.98
C SER A 998 -5.41 0.97 24.60
N SER A 999 -4.74 0.57 23.51
CA SER A 999 -5.09 0.99 22.14
C SER A 999 -6.03 0.04 21.41
N HIS A 1000 -6.06 -1.25 21.78
CA HIS A 1000 -6.86 -2.25 21.07
C HIS A 1000 -7.91 -2.92 21.96
N PHE A 1001 -7.51 -3.58 23.05
CA PHE A 1001 -8.44 -4.43 23.81
C PHE A 1001 -9.46 -3.63 24.64
N LEU A 1002 -9.02 -2.69 25.47
CA LEU A 1002 -9.93 -1.89 26.30
C LEU A 1002 -10.93 -1.07 25.45
N PRO A 1003 -10.52 -0.38 24.37
CA PRO A 1003 -11.45 0.32 23.49
C PRO A 1003 -12.50 -0.61 22.85
N ASP A 1004 -12.10 -1.80 22.39
CA ASP A 1004 -13.04 -2.76 21.79
C ASP A 1004 -14.02 -3.33 22.83
N ILE A 1005 -13.55 -3.69 24.03
CA ILE A 1005 -14.40 -4.16 25.13
C ILE A 1005 -15.43 -3.09 25.51
N MET A 1006 -14.99 -1.84 25.72
CA MET A 1006 -15.86 -0.72 26.08
C MET A 1006 -16.85 -0.40 24.96
N GLY A 1007 -16.38 -0.37 23.71
CA GLY A 1007 -17.18 -0.11 22.52
C GLY A 1007 -18.27 -1.17 22.32
N ASN A 1008 -17.90 -2.44 22.38
CA ASN A 1008 -18.84 -3.56 22.24
C ASN A 1008 -19.85 -3.62 23.40
N SER A 1009 -19.43 -3.33 24.64
CA SER A 1009 -20.33 -3.25 25.80
C SER A 1009 -21.37 -2.12 25.64
N ARG A 1010 -20.93 -0.93 25.22
CA ARG A 1010 -21.81 0.20 24.93
C ARG A 1010 -22.75 -0.10 23.75
N ALA A 1011 -22.24 -0.70 22.68
CA ALA A 1011 -23.03 -1.09 21.51
C ALA A 1011 -24.06 -2.17 21.85
N PHE A 1012 -23.69 -3.16 22.67
CA PHE A 1012 -24.59 -4.22 23.14
C PHE A 1012 -25.80 -3.64 23.89
N SER A 1013 -25.57 -2.61 24.72
CA SER A 1013 -26.64 -1.95 25.49
C SER A 1013 -27.57 -1.09 24.62
N LYS A 1014 -27.13 -0.61 23.46
CA LYS A 1014 -27.90 0.27 22.54
C LYS A 1014 -28.44 -0.44 21.29
N GLN A 1015 -28.21 -1.75 21.16
CA GLN A 1015 -28.41 -2.45 19.89
C GLN A 1015 -29.87 -2.60 19.45
N LYS A 1016 -30.04 -2.85 18.15
CA LYS A 1016 -31.30 -3.25 17.51
C LYS A 1016 -31.38 -4.77 17.39
N VAL A 1017 -32.59 -5.31 17.26
CA VAL A 1017 -32.82 -6.73 16.99
C VAL A 1017 -33.18 -6.97 15.53
N ARG A 1018 -32.67 -8.06 14.94
CA ARG A 1018 -32.87 -8.40 13.52
C ARG A 1018 -33.56 -9.74 13.37
N CYS A 1019 -34.50 -9.84 12.44
CA CYS A 1019 -35.09 -11.13 12.06
C CYS A 1019 -34.17 -11.93 11.14
N THR A 1020 -33.94 -13.22 11.45
CA THR A 1020 -33.13 -14.13 10.63
C THR A 1020 -33.79 -14.50 9.30
N LYS A 1021 -35.12 -14.46 9.22
CA LYS A 1021 -35.90 -14.90 8.05
C LYS A 1021 -36.11 -13.79 7.02
N CYS A 1022 -36.58 -12.61 7.46
CA CYS A 1022 -36.89 -11.49 6.56
C CYS A 1022 -35.92 -10.32 6.63
N GLY A 1023 -34.96 -10.34 7.57
CA GLY A 1023 -33.94 -9.30 7.71
C GLY A 1023 -34.41 -8.00 8.36
N SER A 1024 -35.70 -7.84 8.68
CA SER A 1024 -36.25 -6.63 9.32
C SER A 1024 -35.55 -6.35 10.65
N LYS A 1025 -35.20 -5.07 10.87
CA LYS A 1025 -34.56 -4.57 12.10
C LYS A 1025 -35.58 -3.82 12.95
N TYR A 1026 -35.60 -4.09 14.25
CA TYR A 1026 -36.45 -3.42 15.23
C TYR A 1026 -35.59 -2.75 16.29
N ARG A 1027 -35.94 -1.52 16.69
CA ARG A 1027 -35.25 -0.81 17.76
C ARG A 1027 -35.38 -1.50 19.12
N ARG A 1028 -36.51 -2.18 19.36
CA ARG A 1028 -36.80 -2.94 20.59
C ARG A 1028 -37.38 -4.30 20.21
N ILE A 1029 -37.25 -5.29 21.10
CA ILE A 1029 -37.93 -6.57 20.94
C ILE A 1029 -39.45 -6.33 21.00
N PRO A 1030 -40.22 -6.76 19.98
CA PRO A 1030 -41.68 -6.78 20.06
C PRO A 1030 -42.12 -7.64 21.24
N LEU A 1031 -43.18 -7.25 21.94
CA LEU A 1031 -43.70 -8.00 23.10
C LEU A 1031 -44.05 -9.46 22.78
N SER A 1032 -44.35 -9.78 21.52
CA SER A 1032 -44.57 -11.14 21.05
C SER A 1032 -43.31 -12.02 21.00
N GLY A 1033 -42.11 -11.44 21.17
CA GLY A 1033 -40.82 -12.11 21.03
C GLY A 1033 -40.47 -12.54 19.60
N LYS A 1034 -41.37 -12.34 18.63
CA LYS A 1034 -41.22 -12.78 17.23
C LYS A 1034 -41.34 -11.62 16.27
N CYS A 1035 -40.69 -11.76 15.12
CA CYS A 1035 -40.88 -10.84 14.00
C CYS A 1035 -42.32 -10.95 13.45
N LYS A 1036 -42.79 -9.90 12.75
CA LYS A 1036 -44.08 -9.94 12.02
C LYS A 1036 -44.21 -11.13 11.04
N CYS A 1037 -43.10 -11.65 10.53
CA CYS A 1037 -43.07 -12.81 9.63
C CYS A 1037 -43.04 -14.18 10.36
N GLY A 1038 -43.14 -14.19 11.69
CA GLY A 1038 -43.04 -15.37 12.55
C GLY A 1038 -41.61 -15.85 12.81
N GLY A 1039 -40.59 -15.20 12.24
CA GLY A 1039 -39.18 -15.56 12.44
C GLY A 1039 -38.60 -15.10 13.78
N ASN A 1040 -37.55 -15.79 14.21
CA ASN A 1040 -36.82 -15.44 15.43
C ASN A 1040 -36.06 -14.12 15.26
N LEU A 1041 -35.96 -13.38 16.37
CA LEU A 1041 -35.20 -12.15 16.47
C LEU A 1041 -33.90 -12.43 17.19
N ILE A 1042 -32.80 -11.97 16.61
CA ILE A 1042 -31.47 -12.09 17.19
C ILE A 1042 -30.91 -10.70 17.49
N LEU A 1043 -30.07 -10.65 18.52
CA LEU A 1043 -29.22 -9.51 18.82
C LEU A 1043 -28.20 -9.33 17.70
N SER A 1044 -27.86 -8.07 17.39
CA SER A 1044 -26.87 -7.74 16.37
C SER A 1044 -25.44 -7.89 16.91
N VAL A 1045 -25.26 -7.58 18.19
CA VAL A 1045 -24.02 -7.77 18.96
C VAL A 1045 -24.28 -8.88 19.98
N SER A 1046 -23.45 -9.93 19.96
CA SER A 1046 -23.59 -11.08 20.84
C SER A 1046 -22.82 -10.89 22.16
N LYS A 1047 -23.17 -11.62 23.22
CA LYS A 1047 -22.38 -11.66 24.47
C LYS A 1047 -20.91 -12.00 24.19
N GLY A 1048 -20.66 -13.00 23.34
CA GLY A 1048 -19.31 -13.42 22.97
C GLY A 1048 -18.48 -12.33 22.28
N SER A 1049 -19.13 -11.36 21.61
CA SER A 1049 -18.44 -10.20 21.04
C SER A 1049 -17.91 -9.25 22.13
N VAL A 1050 -18.63 -9.12 23.26
CA VAL A 1050 -18.23 -8.26 24.39
C VAL A 1050 -17.13 -8.91 25.22
N THR A 1051 -17.21 -10.21 25.45
CA THR A 1051 -16.24 -10.95 26.29
C THR A 1051 -14.99 -11.41 25.54
N LYS A 1052 -14.92 -11.20 24.22
CA LYS A 1052 -13.89 -11.76 23.32
C LYS A 1052 -12.44 -11.54 23.79
N TYR A 1053 -12.14 -10.37 24.35
CA TYR A 1053 -10.79 -9.99 24.76
C TYR A 1053 -10.61 -9.91 26.28
N LEU A 1054 -11.65 -10.17 27.06
CA LEU A 1054 -11.60 -10.01 28.51
C LEU A 1054 -10.61 -11.00 29.13
N ASP A 1055 -10.76 -12.30 28.82
CA ASP A 1055 -9.92 -13.36 29.37
C ASP A 1055 -8.44 -13.18 28.97
N ILE A 1056 -8.19 -12.80 27.71
CA ILE A 1056 -6.83 -12.53 27.21
C ILE A 1056 -6.24 -11.34 27.96
N SER A 1057 -7.02 -10.27 28.15
CA SER A 1057 -6.56 -9.08 28.87
C SER A 1057 -6.18 -9.40 30.32
N GLN A 1058 -6.96 -10.24 31.00
CA GLN A 1058 -6.67 -10.67 32.38
C GLN A 1058 -5.39 -11.49 32.46
N GLU A 1059 -5.21 -12.45 31.55
CA GLU A 1059 -4.00 -13.27 31.49
C GLU A 1059 -2.74 -12.39 31.33
N LEU A 1060 -2.80 -11.39 30.46
CA LEU A 1060 -1.70 -10.44 30.25
C LEU A 1060 -1.39 -9.59 31.48
N VAL A 1061 -2.42 -9.03 32.11
CA VAL A 1061 -2.27 -8.21 33.33
C VAL A 1061 -1.72 -9.01 34.51
N ASN A 1062 -2.00 -10.32 34.56
CA ASN A 1062 -1.49 -11.21 35.59
C ASN A 1062 -0.06 -11.71 35.30
N ARG A 1063 0.30 -11.89 34.02
CA ARG A 1063 1.63 -12.36 33.60
C ARG A 1063 2.68 -11.24 33.60
N TYR A 1064 2.31 -10.00 33.30
CA TYR A 1064 3.25 -8.88 33.15
C TYR A 1064 3.00 -7.75 34.14
N PRO A 1065 4.07 -7.05 34.57
CA PRO A 1065 3.95 -5.92 35.50
C PRO A 1065 3.41 -4.67 34.79
N VAL A 1066 2.10 -4.63 34.55
CA VAL A 1066 1.41 -3.46 33.95
C VAL A 1066 1.13 -2.37 34.99
N SER A 1067 0.87 -1.15 34.51
CA SER A 1067 0.47 -0.05 35.39
C SER A 1067 -0.78 -0.36 36.24
N PRO A 1068 -0.82 0.05 37.52
CA PRO A 1068 -1.98 -0.16 38.38
C PRO A 1068 -3.29 0.42 37.82
N TYR A 1069 -3.19 1.53 37.10
CA TYR A 1069 -4.33 2.16 36.43
C TYR A 1069 -4.98 1.25 35.40
N LEU A 1070 -4.18 0.62 34.52
CA LEU A 1070 -4.71 -0.29 33.50
C LEU A 1070 -5.36 -1.52 34.12
N LYS A 1071 -4.74 -2.06 35.19
CA LYS A 1071 -5.30 -3.19 35.94
C LYS A 1071 -6.67 -2.85 36.53
N GLN A 1072 -6.78 -1.76 37.28
CA GLN A 1072 -8.05 -1.30 37.86
C GLN A 1072 -9.10 -1.00 36.79
N ARG A 1073 -8.69 -0.40 35.67
CA ARG A 1073 -9.59 -0.11 34.55
C ARG A 1073 -10.18 -1.40 33.96
N LEU A 1074 -9.37 -2.46 33.81
CA LEU A 1074 -9.84 -3.76 33.34
C LEU A 1074 -10.80 -4.41 34.36
N GLU A 1075 -10.47 -4.39 35.65
CA GLU A 1075 -11.32 -4.92 36.73
C GLU A 1075 -12.70 -4.22 36.76
N ILE A 1076 -12.75 -2.90 36.54
CA ILE A 1076 -14.01 -2.15 36.43
C ILE A 1076 -14.82 -2.60 35.21
N GLN A 1077 -14.17 -2.82 34.05
CA GLN A 1077 -14.87 -3.31 32.86
C GLN A 1077 -15.40 -4.72 33.05
N GLU A 1078 -14.63 -5.61 33.67
CA GLU A 1078 -15.05 -6.95 34.03
C GLU A 1078 -16.29 -6.91 34.92
N TYR A 1079 -16.24 -6.13 36.00
CA TYR A 1079 -17.37 -5.97 36.91
C TYR A 1079 -18.63 -5.48 36.17
N GLY A 1080 -18.47 -4.49 35.29
CA GLY A 1080 -19.56 -3.97 34.46
C GLY A 1080 -20.15 -5.02 33.51
N ILE A 1081 -19.31 -5.84 32.88
CA ILE A 1081 -19.72 -6.92 31.97
C ILE A 1081 -20.45 -8.02 32.74
N ASN A 1082 -19.91 -8.44 33.89
CA ASN A 1082 -20.54 -9.45 34.72
C ASN A 1082 -21.89 -8.96 35.25
N SER A 1083 -21.98 -7.70 35.69
CA SER A 1083 -23.24 -7.06 36.09
C SER A 1083 -24.29 -7.01 34.96
N LEU A 1084 -23.85 -6.83 33.70
CA LEU A 1084 -24.74 -6.81 32.54
C LEU A 1084 -25.32 -8.20 32.17
N PHE A 1085 -24.57 -9.28 32.41
CA PHE A 1085 -24.92 -10.62 31.93
C PHE A 1085 -25.29 -11.64 33.00
N GLU A 1086 -24.83 -11.44 34.24
CA GLU A 1086 -25.14 -12.31 35.37
C GLU A 1086 -26.34 -11.75 36.13
N SER A 1087 -27.36 -12.58 36.30
CA SER A 1087 -28.47 -12.30 37.22
C SER A 1087 -28.19 -13.03 38.53
N ASP A 1088 -28.26 -12.32 39.66
CA ASP A 1088 -28.08 -12.90 41.01
C ASP A 1088 -29.02 -14.10 41.30
N LYS A 1089 -30.12 -14.25 40.54
CA LYS A 1089 -31.06 -15.38 40.67
C LYS A 1089 -30.61 -16.67 39.98
N SER A 1090 -29.56 -16.65 39.17
CA SER A 1090 -29.18 -17.78 38.29
C SER A 1090 -27.66 -17.99 38.20
N LYS A 1091 -26.92 -17.80 39.30
CA LYS A 1091 -25.48 -18.06 39.35
C LYS A 1091 -25.23 -19.57 39.42
N GLN A 1092 -24.56 -20.12 38.40
CA GLN A 1092 -24.04 -21.49 38.43
C GLN A 1092 -22.65 -21.46 39.06
N SER A 1093 -22.55 -21.84 40.34
CA SER A 1093 -21.28 -21.88 41.06
C SER A 1093 -20.45 -23.10 40.64
N SER A 1094 -19.14 -22.92 40.40
CA SER A 1094 -18.23 -24.06 40.26
C SER A 1094 -18.02 -24.73 41.61
N LEU A 1095 -17.83 -26.05 41.61
CA LEU A 1095 -17.58 -26.83 42.82
C LEU A 1095 -16.31 -26.37 43.55
N ASP A 1096 -15.33 -25.84 42.81
CA ASP A 1096 -14.04 -25.34 43.32
C ASP A 1096 -14.16 -24.09 44.22
N VAL A 1097 -15.31 -23.40 44.22
CA VAL A 1097 -15.55 -22.26 45.13
C VAL A 1097 -15.97 -22.73 46.54
N PHE A 1098 -16.34 -24.01 46.69
CA PHE A 1098 -16.80 -24.60 47.95
C PHE A 1098 -15.73 -25.43 48.68
N PHE A 1099 -14.59 -25.68 48.04
CA PHE A 1099 -13.42 -26.37 48.61
C PHE A 1099 -12.27 -25.39 48.78
#